data_AF-A0A819WMK5-F1
#
_entry.id   AF-A0A819WMK5-F1
#
_cell.length_a   1.000
_cell.length_b   1.000
_cell.length_c   1.000
_cell.angle_alpha   90.00
_cell.angle_beta   90.00
_cell.angle_gamma   90.00
#
_symmetry.space_group_name_H-M   'P 1'
#
loop_
_entity.id
_entity.type
_entity.pdbx_description
1 polymer ?
#
loop_
_entity_poly.entity_id
_entity_poly.type
_entity_poly.pdbx_seq_one_letter_code
_entity_poly.pdbx_strand_id
1 'polypeptide(L)'
;MAELSFYAKSNDNTIADDELKSFKNEIGSILGLHDDNDEIKDQIIDDLLNNGRQSLAKYEDDIKPKTYRAEMNNADSKLIVLLKKYFYRQWETQYKLSNEWFISFLTQYQNEKAPDLYERILTRTAENGNKYLKNCPILSIALQLLFENIDDECLKNTGTFDDLWLTIINEGLKSIIKYSTYIKEEVMNEQLDKNQSVLFRALREYHRPQVFSLLKEHNIPEMETMYDSTLDEVAENGWSKGKHDIEQKITSKSEPTLHSNQQQQEADQHITLVNTHSTSSLIEEATGSNKGQIQKSTTDTTIKVFFIQYGETIDVSVSSASTIEDVIKYKNDDPFDNDKTLNETNILTIDDPDLQLKMKTGIREQIIMLAQIKVMENQDKIRVNPQTQADDIQCENIDSNNAESLLDGSEAANSNELMTNDEKAKNLNRSEHTPISKSLETKKSSASPGFRTLSLPARDVPSKDAANVLQKEDLADNYQQFQKKIQEIGEKITRDPVLRQKIAEKFNEINIVLCGSPRVGKSTLINAICQQELARTHAGLHACTNIISPFYLKGNTTVGDENINYRYNIWDTPGFENWDQAAIRTCFERIKEKPKSDILCMIYCASPGSFANLRQLEWLLEECKKQHIFCALVCTNKWSGFKDQREAVMKDFQDTLVKYHPKTREENGIIYFGNMGLCTSVNSKAIKDEETHREYEQSGINELIFGIMQSIDVEKVALWCMFAFENKPFWKKFFNNPTQQLKNFWTKLF
;
A
#
# COMPACT_ATOMS: atom_id res chain seq x y z
N MET A 1 -25.15 -14.98 -13.65
CA MET A 1 -24.57 -15.74 -12.51
C MET A 1 -23.63 -16.86 -12.95
N ALA A 2 -24.06 -17.88 -13.71
CA ALA A 2 -23.18 -19.00 -14.08
C ALA A 2 -21.92 -18.56 -14.87
N GLU A 3 -22.09 -17.71 -15.89
CA GLU A 3 -20.98 -17.18 -16.72
C GLU A 3 -20.09 -16.17 -15.99
N LEU A 4 -20.55 -15.55 -14.90
CA LEU A 4 -19.71 -14.64 -14.10
C LEU A 4 -18.89 -15.39 -13.04
N SER A 5 -19.29 -16.61 -12.68
CA SER A 5 -18.39 -17.54 -11.97
C SER A 5 -17.19 -18.00 -12.84
N PHE A 6 -17.26 -17.80 -14.16
CA PHE A 6 -16.19 -18.11 -15.10
C PHE A 6 -15.02 -17.11 -15.06
N TYR A 7 -15.28 -15.84 -14.68
CA TYR A 7 -14.26 -14.80 -14.53
C TYR A 7 -13.67 -14.72 -13.11
N ALA A 8 -14.43 -15.18 -12.09
CA ALA A 8 -13.98 -15.20 -10.69
C ALA A 8 -13.40 -16.54 -10.24
N LYS A 9 -13.64 -17.63 -10.99
CA LYS A 9 -12.68 -18.74 -10.99
C LYS A 9 -11.39 -18.20 -11.59
N SER A 10 -10.29 -18.36 -10.86
CA SER A 10 -8.96 -18.36 -11.47
C SER A 10 -8.96 -19.48 -12.50
N ASN A 11 -9.24 -19.15 -13.76
CA ASN A 11 -8.96 -20.06 -14.85
C ASN A 11 -7.47 -20.36 -14.78
N ASP A 12 -7.16 -21.62 -14.52
CA ASP A 12 -5.80 -22.14 -14.46
C ASP A 12 -5.26 -22.27 -15.91
N ASN A 13 -5.30 -21.15 -16.63
CA ASN A 13 -4.68 -20.94 -17.94
C ASN A 13 -3.17 -20.71 -17.76
N THR A 14 -2.59 -21.43 -16.81
CA THR A 14 -1.15 -21.60 -16.68
C THR A 14 -0.66 -22.47 -17.83
N ILE A 15 0.64 -22.42 -18.12
CA ILE A 15 1.26 -23.41 -19.01
C ILE A 15 1.00 -24.78 -18.38
N ALA A 16 0.46 -25.73 -19.17
CA ALA A 16 0.10 -27.05 -18.67
C ALA A 16 1.27 -27.68 -17.87
N ASP A 17 0.97 -28.30 -16.73
CA ASP A 17 1.98 -28.76 -15.75
C ASP A 17 3.14 -29.55 -16.38
N ASP A 18 2.86 -30.40 -17.37
CA ASP A 18 3.87 -31.17 -18.09
C ASP A 18 4.81 -30.30 -18.95
N GLU A 19 4.29 -29.25 -19.61
CA GLU A 19 5.11 -28.29 -20.37
C GLU A 19 5.89 -27.35 -19.43
N LEU A 20 5.28 -26.90 -18.32
CA LEU A 20 5.97 -26.12 -17.28
C LEU A 20 7.11 -26.93 -16.66
N LYS A 21 6.86 -28.20 -16.30
CA LYS A 21 7.86 -29.14 -15.80
C LYS A 21 8.96 -29.40 -16.82
N SER A 22 8.63 -29.47 -18.11
CA SER A 22 9.62 -29.53 -19.19
C SER A 22 10.55 -28.32 -19.19
N PHE A 23 10.01 -27.10 -19.10
CA PHE A 23 10.80 -25.88 -18.96
C PHE A 23 11.70 -25.89 -17.71
N LYS A 24 11.15 -26.24 -16.53
CA LYS A 24 11.93 -26.33 -15.28
C LYS A 24 13.11 -27.31 -15.41
N ASN A 25 12.87 -28.50 -15.97
CA ASN A 25 13.91 -29.51 -16.20
C ASN A 25 14.98 -29.03 -17.18
N GLU A 26 14.59 -28.35 -18.26
CA GLU A 26 15.53 -27.82 -19.26
C GLU A 26 16.39 -26.68 -18.68
N ILE A 27 15.82 -25.79 -17.86
CA ILE A 27 16.57 -24.76 -17.11
C ILE A 27 17.58 -25.40 -16.16
N GLY A 28 17.15 -26.37 -15.33
CA GLY A 28 18.03 -27.06 -14.39
C GLY A 28 19.20 -27.76 -15.09
N SER A 29 18.95 -28.35 -16.26
CA SER A 29 19.95 -28.97 -17.13
C SER A 29 20.95 -27.95 -17.72
N ILE A 30 20.46 -26.80 -18.23
CA ILE A 30 21.31 -25.72 -18.76
C ILE A 30 22.24 -25.17 -17.68
N LEU A 31 21.71 -24.91 -16.48
CA LEU A 31 22.48 -24.40 -15.34
C LEU A 31 23.38 -25.46 -14.69
N GLY A 32 23.12 -26.74 -14.95
CA GLY A 32 23.85 -27.86 -14.35
C GLY A 32 23.61 -27.98 -12.85
N LEU A 33 22.40 -27.64 -12.40
CA LEU A 33 21.92 -27.81 -11.03
C LEU A 33 21.82 -29.31 -10.72
N HIS A 34 22.25 -29.72 -9.53
CA HIS A 34 22.25 -31.12 -9.11
C HIS A 34 20.94 -31.48 -8.39
N ASP A 35 20.43 -32.68 -8.64
CA ASP A 35 19.22 -33.21 -7.99
C ASP A 35 19.41 -33.52 -6.49
N ASP A 36 20.64 -33.39 -5.96
CA ASP A 36 20.95 -33.61 -4.54
C ASP A 36 20.36 -32.51 -3.62
N ASN A 37 19.85 -31.40 -4.18
CA ASN A 37 19.19 -30.32 -3.45
C ASN A 37 18.07 -29.67 -4.28
N ASP A 38 16.92 -30.36 -4.35
CA ASP A 38 15.75 -29.89 -5.10
C ASP A 38 15.20 -28.54 -4.59
N GLU A 39 15.33 -28.20 -3.30
CA GLU A 39 14.81 -26.95 -2.73
C GLU A 39 15.50 -25.71 -3.31
N ILE A 40 16.84 -25.69 -3.32
CA ILE A 40 17.61 -24.58 -3.94
C ILE A 40 17.39 -24.57 -5.47
N LYS A 41 17.32 -25.74 -6.09
CA LYS A 41 17.08 -25.87 -7.54
C LYS A 41 15.73 -25.27 -7.95
N ASP A 42 14.65 -25.62 -7.27
CA ASP A 42 13.32 -25.05 -7.53
C ASP A 42 13.29 -23.55 -7.21
N GLN A 43 13.95 -23.10 -6.14
CA GLN A 43 14.07 -21.67 -5.82
C GLN A 43 14.75 -20.87 -6.94
N ILE A 44 15.87 -21.34 -7.47
CA ILE A 44 16.60 -20.70 -8.59
C ILE A 44 15.71 -20.65 -9.84
N ILE A 45 15.04 -21.75 -10.16
CA ILE A 45 14.18 -21.86 -11.34
C ILE A 45 12.96 -20.93 -11.21
N ASP A 46 12.29 -20.89 -10.05
CA ASP A 46 11.12 -20.04 -9.86
C ASP A 46 11.49 -18.55 -9.80
N ASP A 47 12.65 -18.18 -9.25
CA ASP A 47 13.14 -16.80 -9.32
C ASP A 47 13.53 -16.40 -10.77
N LEU A 48 14.05 -17.34 -11.57
CA LEU A 48 14.27 -17.15 -13.01
C LEU A 48 12.99 -16.93 -13.81
N LEU A 49 11.97 -17.77 -13.60
CA LEU A 49 10.70 -17.66 -14.33
C LEU A 49 9.92 -16.39 -13.95
N ASN A 50 10.11 -15.87 -12.73
CA ASN A 50 9.46 -14.63 -12.28
C ASN A 50 10.25 -13.35 -12.59
N ASN A 51 11.58 -13.37 -12.44
CA ASN A 51 12.44 -12.18 -12.48
C ASN A 51 13.48 -12.20 -13.61
N GLY A 52 13.41 -13.19 -14.51
CA GLY A 52 14.25 -13.32 -15.70
C GLY A 52 15.71 -13.65 -15.38
N ARG A 53 16.54 -13.77 -16.42
CA ARG A 53 17.97 -14.14 -16.30
C ARG A 53 18.73 -13.33 -15.25
N GLN A 54 18.48 -12.04 -15.11
CA GLN A 54 19.20 -11.16 -14.18
C GLN A 54 19.02 -11.55 -12.71
N SER A 55 18.02 -12.39 -12.36
CA SER A 55 17.89 -12.96 -11.01
C SER A 55 19.04 -13.89 -10.63
N LEU A 56 19.74 -14.49 -11.61
CA LEU A 56 20.87 -15.40 -11.36
C LEU A 56 22.04 -14.75 -10.64
N ALA A 57 22.16 -13.42 -10.65
CA ALA A 57 23.18 -12.71 -9.87
C ALA A 57 23.07 -12.95 -8.35
N LYS A 58 21.91 -13.43 -7.86
CA LYS A 58 21.72 -13.87 -6.47
C LYS A 58 22.31 -15.25 -6.16
N TYR A 59 22.58 -16.05 -7.20
CA TYR A 59 22.90 -17.48 -7.13
C TYR A 59 24.23 -17.81 -7.86
N GLU A 60 25.12 -16.83 -8.00
CA GLU A 60 26.42 -17.02 -8.68
C GLU A 60 27.27 -18.11 -8.01
N ASP A 61 27.21 -18.23 -6.68
CA ASP A 61 27.94 -19.24 -5.91
C ASP A 61 27.29 -20.64 -5.96
N ASP A 62 25.96 -20.72 -6.19
CA ASP A 62 25.21 -21.98 -6.29
C ASP A 62 25.31 -22.63 -7.68
N ILE A 63 25.66 -21.84 -8.71
CA ILE A 63 25.80 -22.28 -10.09
C ILE A 63 27.28 -22.47 -10.43
N LYS A 64 27.62 -23.52 -11.18
CA LYS A 64 29.00 -23.77 -11.62
C LYS A 64 29.55 -22.51 -12.32
N PRO A 65 30.66 -21.89 -11.85
CA PRO A 65 31.07 -20.57 -12.34
C PRO A 65 31.33 -20.49 -13.85
N LYS A 66 31.72 -21.60 -14.49
CA LYS A 66 31.84 -21.69 -15.95
C LYS A 66 30.49 -21.60 -16.66
N THR A 67 29.45 -22.25 -16.12
CA THR A 67 28.10 -22.23 -16.65
C THR A 67 27.47 -20.85 -16.43
N TYR A 68 27.54 -20.31 -15.22
CA TYR A 68 27.03 -18.96 -14.91
C TYR A 68 27.61 -17.91 -15.86
N ARG A 69 28.94 -17.85 -16.01
CA ARG A 69 29.59 -16.90 -16.94
C ARG A 69 29.20 -17.11 -18.40
N ALA A 70 29.00 -18.36 -18.84
CA ALA A 70 28.58 -18.66 -20.21
C ALA A 70 27.13 -18.20 -20.47
N GLU A 71 26.22 -18.46 -19.53
CA GLU A 71 24.81 -18.12 -19.69
C GLU A 71 24.49 -16.66 -19.40
N MET A 72 25.32 -15.93 -18.63
CA MET A 72 25.17 -14.48 -18.36
C MET A 72 25.85 -13.58 -19.40
N ASN A 73 27.04 -13.93 -19.91
CA ASN A 73 27.81 -13.04 -20.78
C ASN A 73 27.39 -13.07 -22.27
N ASN A 74 26.56 -14.03 -22.67
CA ASN A 74 26.08 -14.17 -24.04
C ASN A 74 24.61 -13.72 -24.14
N ALA A 75 24.28 -12.75 -24.98
CA ALA A 75 22.89 -12.33 -25.20
C ALA A 75 22.03 -13.45 -25.80
N ASP A 76 22.64 -14.30 -26.65
CA ASP A 76 22.02 -15.46 -27.27
C ASP A 76 22.38 -16.76 -26.52
N SER A 77 22.39 -16.69 -25.19
CA SER A 77 22.62 -17.87 -24.34
C SER A 77 21.45 -18.86 -24.47
N LYS A 78 21.72 -20.15 -24.17
CA LYS A 78 20.68 -21.19 -24.24
C LYS A 78 19.53 -20.86 -23.27
N LEU A 79 19.88 -20.33 -22.10
CA LEU A 79 18.94 -19.86 -21.11
C LEU A 79 18.04 -18.74 -21.66
N ILE A 80 18.59 -17.72 -22.34
CA ILE A 80 17.77 -16.65 -22.93
C ILE A 80 16.81 -17.21 -23.99
N VAL A 81 17.29 -18.07 -24.91
CA VAL A 81 16.44 -18.69 -25.92
C VAL A 81 15.29 -19.50 -25.28
N LEU A 82 15.57 -20.22 -24.21
CA LEU A 82 14.57 -20.98 -23.46
C LEU A 82 13.58 -20.08 -22.71
N LEU A 83 14.04 -19.02 -22.05
CA LEU A 83 13.19 -18.06 -21.35
C LEU A 83 12.29 -17.27 -22.32
N LYS A 84 12.79 -16.88 -23.50
CA LYS A 84 11.97 -16.29 -24.59
C LYS A 84 10.82 -17.23 -24.96
N LYS A 85 11.12 -18.51 -25.19
CA LYS A 85 10.13 -19.55 -25.51
C LYS A 85 9.11 -19.75 -24.36
N TYR A 86 9.56 -19.70 -23.11
CA TYR A 86 8.70 -19.76 -21.93
C TYR A 86 7.74 -18.58 -21.87
N PHE A 87 8.23 -17.34 -21.92
CA PHE A 87 7.39 -16.14 -21.83
C PHE A 87 6.40 -16.03 -23.01
N TYR A 88 6.84 -16.40 -24.22
CA TYR A 88 5.95 -16.53 -25.38
C TYR A 88 4.78 -17.50 -25.08
N ARG A 89 5.09 -18.70 -24.58
CA ARG A 89 4.07 -19.71 -24.22
C ARG A 89 3.19 -19.30 -23.07
N GLN A 90 3.73 -18.58 -22.10
CA GLN A 90 2.97 -18.02 -20.98
C GLN A 90 1.94 -17.02 -21.50
N TRP A 91 2.37 -16.05 -22.31
CA TRP A 91 1.46 -15.06 -22.90
C TRP A 91 0.42 -15.71 -23.80
N GLU A 92 0.81 -16.66 -24.67
CA GLU A 92 -0.13 -17.40 -25.50
C GLU A 92 -1.18 -18.11 -24.62
N THR A 93 -0.75 -18.95 -23.67
CA THR A 93 -1.67 -19.80 -22.90
C THR A 93 -2.58 -18.99 -21.98
N GLN A 94 -2.03 -17.98 -21.30
CA GLN A 94 -2.77 -17.14 -20.35
C GLN A 94 -3.85 -16.29 -21.02
N TYR A 95 -3.57 -15.77 -22.22
CA TYR A 95 -4.41 -14.76 -22.87
C TYR A 95 -5.22 -15.26 -24.07
N LYS A 96 -4.91 -16.41 -24.67
CA LYS A 96 -5.63 -16.95 -25.85
C LYS A 96 -7.12 -17.16 -25.65
N LEU A 97 -7.57 -17.53 -24.45
CA LEU A 97 -8.99 -17.74 -24.15
C LEU A 97 -9.72 -16.49 -23.66
N SER A 98 -9.02 -15.54 -23.03
CA SER A 98 -9.63 -14.35 -22.41
C SER A 98 -9.46 -13.06 -23.22
N ASN A 99 -8.47 -13.03 -24.10
CA ASN A 99 -7.95 -11.85 -24.78
C ASN A 99 -7.38 -12.22 -26.17
N GLU A 100 -8.20 -12.88 -27.01
CA GLU A 100 -7.83 -13.27 -28.39
C GLU A 100 -7.31 -12.07 -29.22
N TRP A 101 -7.85 -10.87 -28.97
CA TRP A 101 -7.39 -9.62 -29.59
C TRP A 101 -5.91 -9.32 -29.27
N PHE A 102 -5.46 -9.63 -28.05
CA PHE A 102 -4.09 -9.39 -27.61
C PHE A 102 -3.13 -10.38 -28.27
N ILE A 103 -3.50 -11.65 -28.36
CA ILE A 103 -2.71 -12.64 -29.10
C ILE A 103 -2.60 -12.26 -30.58
N SER A 104 -3.70 -11.83 -31.19
CA SER A 104 -3.72 -11.34 -32.58
C SER A 104 -2.79 -10.14 -32.78
N PHE A 105 -2.79 -9.20 -31.84
CA PHE A 105 -1.89 -8.03 -31.83
C PHE A 105 -0.41 -8.43 -31.68
N LEU A 106 -0.08 -9.36 -30.78
CA LEU A 106 1.27 -9.91 -30.65
C LEU A 106 1.72 -10.60 -31.96
N THR A 107 0.85 -11.41 -32.57
CA THR A 107 1.13 -12.10 -33.84
C THR A 107 1.34 -11.12 -34.99
N GLN A 108 0.61 -10.00 -35.06
CA GLN A 108 0.84 -8.95 -36.06
C GLN A 108 2.21 -8.29 -35.88
N TYR A 109 2.62 -7.99 -34.63
CA TYR A 109 3.96 -7.43 -34.40
C TYR A 109 5.07 -8.44 -34.69
N GLN A 110 4.88 -9.71 -34.35
CA GLN A 110 5.82 -10.79 -34.61
C GLN A 110 6.06 -11.05 -36.12
N ASN A 111 5.03 -10.90 -36.95
CA ASN A 111 5.07 -11.31 -38.36
C ASN A 111 5.08 -10.16 -39.38
N GLU A 112 4.49 -9.00 -39.05
CA GLU A 112 4.12 -7.98 -40.04
C GLU A 112 4.54 -6.55 -39.64
N LYS A 113 4.12 -6.04 -38.47
CA LYS A 113 4.30 -4.62 -38.11
C LYS A 113 5.75 -4.27 -37.72
N ALA A 114 6.38 -5.03 -36.81
CA ALA A 114 7.73 -4.74 -36.31
C ALA A 114 8.38 -5.95 -35.60
N PRO A 115 8.87 -6.96 -36.34
CA PRO A 115 9.41 -8.20 -35.76
C PRO A 115 10.61 -7.95 -34.83
N ASP A 116 11.52 -7.04 -35.19
CA ASP A 116 12.69 -6.71 -34.38
C ASP A 116 12.31 -6.09 -33.02
N LEU A 117 11.23 -5.29 -33.00
CA LEU A 117 10.69 -4.67 -31.78
C LEU A 117 10.03 -5.71 -30.88
N TYR A 118 9.28 -6.63 -31.48
CA TYR A 118 8.68 -7.77 -30.78
C TYR A 118 9.76 -8.62 -30.10
N GLU A 119 10.80 -8.99 -30.85
CA GLU A 119 11.92 -9.79 -30.35
C GLU A 119 12.73 -9.03 -29.28
N ARG A 120 12.91 -7.71 -29.42
CA ARG A 120 13.52 -6.86 -28.38
C ARG A 120 12.76 -6.92 -27.06
N ILE A 121 11.42 -6.86 -27.11
CA ILE A 121 10.57 -6.90 -25.91
C ILE A 121 10.56 -8.30 -25.29
N LEU A 122 10.47 -9.36 -26.10
CA LEU A 122 10.56 -10.74 -25.63
C LEU A 122 11.93 -11.03 -25.00
N THR A 123 13.02 -10.52 -25.59
CA THR A 123 14.38 -10.55 -25.00
C THR A 123 14.42 -9.83 -23.66
N ARG A 124 13.86 -8.61 -23.58
CA ARG A 124 13.84 -7.80 -22.36
C ARG A 124 13.07 -8.49 -21.23
N THR A 125 11.98 -9.18 -21.54
CA THR A 125 11.24 -10.04 -20.59
C THR A 125 12.05 -11.27 -20.20
N ALA A 126 12.71 -11.97 -21.13
CA ALA A 126 13.60 -13.09 -20.79
C ALA A 126 14.74 -12.66 -19.84
N GLU A 127 15.27 -11.45 -20.01
CA GLU A 127 16.31 -10.88 -19.15
C GLU A 127 15.81 -10.48 -17.76
N ASN A 128 14.67 -9.78 -17.66
CA ASN A 128 14.26 -9.09 -16.43
C ASN A 128 12.93 -9.61 -15.84
N GLY A 129 12.36 -10.66 -16.44
CA GLY A 129 11.08 -11.24 -16.08
C GLY A 129 9.97 -10.19 -16.02
N ASN A 130 9.22 -10.22 -14.93
CA ASN A 130 8.12 -9.31 -14.69
C ASN A 130 8.55 -7.90 -14.25
N LYS A 131 9.85 -7.57 -14.15
CA LYS A 131 10.31 -6.24 -13.65
C LYS A 131 9.72 -5.04 -14.43
N TYR A 132 9.57 -5.17 -15.75
CA TYR A 132 8.92 -4.15 -16.61
C TYR A 132 7.48 -4.49 -16.96
N LEU A 133 6.98 -5.64 -16.50
CA LEU A 133 5.57 -6.01 -16.56
C LEU A 133 4.95 -5.58 -15.25
N LYS A 134 4.43 -4.34 -15.23
CA LYS A 134 3.69 -3.78 -14.09
C LYS A 134 2.47 -4.67 -13.77
N ASN A 135 1.65 -4.26 -12.81
CA ASN A 135 0.45 -4.97 -12.36
C ASN A 135 -0.61 -5.32 -13.44
N CYS A 136 -0.39 -4.97 -14.72
CA CYS A 136 -1.01 -5.66 -15.86
C CYS A 136 0.02 -5.87 -17.00
N PRO A 137 0.39 -7.14 -17.32
CA PRO A 137 1.30 -7.44 -18.42
C PRO A 137 0.76 -7.04 -19.79
N ILE A 138 -0.54 -7.21 -20.06
CA ILE A 138 -1.19 -6.82 -21.34
C ILE A 138 -0.90 -5.34 -21.66
N LEU A 139 -1.19 -4.44 -20.71
CA LEU A 139 -0.93 -3.01 -20.86
C LEU A 139 0.58 -2.71 -20.95
N SER A 140 1.40 -3.41 -20.15
CA SER A 140 2.85 -3.20 -20.15
C SER A 140 3.51 -3.57 -21.47
N ILE A 141 3.04 -4.64 -22.12
CA ILE A 141 3.54 -5.12 -23.41
C ILE A 141 2.99 -4.25 -24.54
N ALA A 142 1.69 -3.89 -24.51
CA ALA A 142 1.10 -2.98 -25.48
C ALA A 142 1.81 -1.61 -25.51
N LEU A 143 2.10 -1.02 -24.34
CA LEU A 143 2.86 0.22 -24.26
C LEU A 143 4.28 0.07 -24.82
N GLN A 144 4.99 -1.01 -24.51
CA GLN A 144 6.34 -1.21 -25.07
C GLN A 144 6.34 -1.42 -26.60
N LEU A 145 5.30 -2.04 -27.17
CA LEU A 145 5.16 -2.25 -28.62
C LEU A 145 4.70 -0.98 -29.37
N LEU A 146 3.89 -0.12 -28.74
CA LEU A 146 3.38 1.11 -29.36
C LEU A 146 4.39 2.27 -29.29
N PHE A 147 5.29 2.27 -28.30
CA PHE A 147 6.25 3.35 -28.03
C PHE A 147 7.66 2.93 -28.47
N GLU A 148 7.86 2.79 -29.78
CA GLU A 148 9.09 2.20 -30.37
C GLU A 148 10.38 2.90 -29.92
N ASN A 149 10.30 4.22 -29.68
CA ASN A 149 11.41 5.08 -29.26
C ASN A 149 11.72 5.00 -27.75
N ILE A 150 10.94 4.27 -26.96
CA ILE A 150 11.30 3.94 -25.56
C ILE A 150 12.26 2.75 -25.59
N ASP A 151 13.54 3.08 -25.64
CA ASP A 151 14.63 2.13 -25.63
C ASP A 151 14.92 1.56 -24.23
N ASP A 152 15.92 0.69 -24.18
CA ASP A 152 16.38 0.08 -22.93
C ASP A 152 16.97 1.08 -21.94
N GLU A 153 17.43 2.25 -22.39
CA GLU A 153 17.99 3.27 -21.51
C GLU A 153 16.89 4.08 -20.83
N CYS A 154 15.86 4.50 -21.59
CA CYS A 154 14.64 5.13 -21.06
C CYS A 154 13.95 4.25 -20.00
N LEU A 155 13.93 2.93 -20.20
CA LEU A 155 13.35 1.97 -19.24
C LEU A 155 14.20 1.74 -17.98
N LYS A 156 15.51 2.01 -18.04
CA LYS A 156 16.45 1.83 -16.92
C LYS A 156 16.65 3.10 -16.11
N ASN A 157 16.74 4.26 -16.77
CA ASN A 157 17.38 5.45 -16.21
C ASN A 157 16.43 6.63 -15.92
N THR A 158 15.37 6.84 -16.69
CA THR A 158 14.72 8.17 -16.75
C THR A 158 13.41 8.30 -15.99
N GLY A 159 12.84 7.21 -15.48
CA GLY A 159 11.48 7.21 -14.90
C GLY A 159 10.36 7.50 -15.92
N THR A 160 10.68 7.75 -17.20
CA THR A 160 9.73 8.14 -18.24
C THR A 160 8.69 7.07 -18.50
N PHE A 161 9.04 5.78 -18.42
CA PHE A 161 8.06 4.70 -18.55
C PHE A 161 7.12 4.61 -17.33
N ASP A 162 7.60 4.96 -16.14
CA ASP A 162 6.78 4.98 -14.92
C ASP A 162 5.84 6.19 -14.92
N ASP A 163 6.33 7.35 -15.35
CA ASP A 163 5.51 8.55 -15.60
C ASP A 163 4.45 8.31 -16.69
N LEU A 164 4.85 7.71 -17.82
CA LEU A 164 3.95 7.28 -18.89
C LEU A 164 2.87 6.34 -18.37
N TRP A 165 3.27 5.29 -17.65
CA TRP A 165 2.36 4.31 -17.06
C TRP A 165 1.35 4.99 -16.14
N LEU A 166 1.83 5.78 -15.17
CA LEU A 166 1.00 6.49 -14.20
C LEU A 166 0.07 7.51 -14.88
N THR A 167 0.55 8.25 -15.86
CA THR A 167 -0.26 9.21 -16.61
C THR A 167 -1.37 8.51 -17.39
N ILE A 168 -1.04 7.46 -18.14
CA ILE A 168 -2.01 6.72 -18.95
C ILE A 168 -3.09 6.03 -18.10
N ILE A 169 -2.77 5.46 -16.94
CA ILE A 169 -3.81 4.83 -16.09
C ILE A 169 -4.69 5.84 -15.33
N ASN A 170 -4.17 7.03 -15.02
CA ASN A 170 -4.90 8.03 -14.22
C ASN A 170 -5.70 9.01 -15.09
N GLU A 171 -5.19 9.36 -16.27
CA GLU A 171 -5.78 10.31 -17.23
C GLU A 171 -6.34 9.66 -18.51
N GLY A 172 -6.11 8.35 -18.69
CA GLY A 172 -6.71 7.55 -19.75
C GLY A 172 -6.07 7.73 -21.12
N LEU A 173 -6.71 7.15 -22.13
CA LEU A 173 -6.23 7.08 -23.50
C LEU A 173 -5.71 8.41 -24.05
N LYS A 174 -6.45 9.52 -23.84
CA LYS A 174 -6.11 10.83 -24.43
C LYS A 174 -4.79 11.42 -23.94
N SER A 175 -4.31 11.00 -22.76
CA SER A 175 -3.05 11.47 -22.19
C SER A 175 -1.82 11.06 -23.00
N ILE A 176 -1.94 10.05 -23.88
CA ILE A 176 -0.91 9.61 -24.82
C ILE A 176 -0.29 10.75 -25.64
N ILE A 177 -1.07 11.80 -25.95
CA ILE A 177 -0.64 12.98 -26.72
C ILE A 177 0.57 13.68 -26.05
N LYS A 178 0.67 13.65 -24.71
CA LYS A 178 1.81 14.17 -23.95
C LYS A 178 3.14 13.51 -24.32
N TYR A 179 3.09 12.29 -24.85
CA TYR A 179 4.24 11.47 -25.22
C TYR A 179 4.39 11.30 -26.74
N SER A 180 3.78 12.19 -27.52
CA SER A 180 3.86 12.23 -28.99
C SER A 180 5.29 12.18 -29.56
N THR A 181 6.30 12.66 -28.82
CA THR A 181 7.72 12.55 -29.21
C THR A 181 8.26 11.11 -29.24
N TYR A 182 7.60 10.16 -28.55
CA TYR A 182 8.03 8.77 -28.41
C TYR A 182 7.24 7.79 -29.29
N ILE A 183 6.25 8.28 -30.05
CA ILE A 183 5.29 7.48 -30.81
C ILE A 183 5.23 8.01 -32.24
N LYS A 184 5.23 7.13 -33.23
CA LYS A 184 5.00 7.54 -34.63
C LYS A 184 3.60 8.16 -34.77
N GLU A 185 3.47 9.23 -35.55
CA GLU A 185 2.21 9.94 -35.76
C GLU A 185 1.08 9.01 -36.27
N GLU A 186 1.40 8.06 -37.14
CA GLU A 186 0.48 7.04 -37.64
C GLU A 186 -0.07 6.16 -36.50
N VAL A 187 0.81 5.68 -35.61
CA VAL A 187 0.45 4.85 -34.45
C VAL A 187 -0.35 5.68 -33.44
N MET A 188 0.01 6.94 -33.21
CA MET A 188 -0.75 7.88 -32.38
C MET A 188 -2.19 8.02 -32.88
N ASN A 189 -2.36 8.24 -34.18
CA ASN A 189 -3.68 8.37 -34.81
C ASN A 189 -4.49 7.06 -34.74
N GLU A 190 -3.85 5.90 -34.94
CA GLU A 190 -4.47 4.57 -34.72
C GLU A 190 -4.95 4.39 -33.27
N GLN A 191 -4.16 4.85 -32.28
CA GLN A 191 -4.53 4.73 -30.86
C GLN A 191 -5.60 5.74 -30.41
N LEU A 192 -5.78 6.87 -31.09
CA LEU A 192 -6.82 7.84 -30.76
C LEU A 192 -8.21 7.46 -31.31
N ASP A 193 -8.30 6.60 -32.34
CA ASP A 193 -9.57 5.93 -32.71
C ASP A 193 -9.85 4.75 -31.78
N LYS A 194 -10.74 4.94 -30.81
CA LYS A 194 -11.17 3.91 -29.84
C LYS A 194 -11.51 2.54 -30.44
N ASN A 195 -12.04 2.49 -31.67
CA ASN A 195 -12.48 1.23 -32.27
C ASN A 195 -11.29 0.33 -32.66
N GLN A 196 -10.18 0.97 -33.05
CA GLN A 196 -8.94 0.34 -33.52
C GLN A 196 -7.86 0.32 -32.43
N SER A 197 -7.94 1.23 -31.46
CA SER A 197 -7.00 1.42 -30.37
C SER A 197 -6.79 0.16 -29.52
N VAL A 198 -5.61 -0.43 -29.69
CA VAL A 198 -5.07 -1.52 -28.86
C VAL A 198 -4.88 -1.02 -27.42
N LEU A 199 -4.40 0.22 -27.26
CA LEU A 199 -4.20 0.83 -25.94
C LEU A 199 -5.53 0.99 -25.20
N PHE A 200 -6.61 1.40 -25.87
CA PHE A 200 -7.94 1.48 -25.26
C PHE A 200 -8.41 0.12 -24.72
N ARG A 201 -8.23 -0.95 -25.50
CA ARG A 201 -8.56 -2.32 -25.07
C ARG A 201 -7.68 -2.77 -23.89
N ALA A 202 -6.38 -2.49 -23.93
CA ALA A 202 -5.47 -2.79 -22.82
C ALA A 202 -5.81 -2.01 -21.54
N LEU A 203 -6.29 -0.77 -21.65
CA LEU A 203 -6.78 0.03 -20.52
C LEU A 203 -8.09 -0.52 -19.95
N ARG A 204 -9.04 -0.96 -20.80
CA ARG A 204 -10.24 -1.68 -20.33
C ARG A 204 -9.87 -2.92 -19.54
N GLU A 205 -8.91 -3.73 -20.00
CA GLU A 205 -8.41 -4.89 -19.23
C GLU A 205 -7.78 -4.46 -17.89
N TYR A 206 -6.95 -3.41 -17.88
CA TYR A 206 -6.30 -2.91 -16.66
C TYR A 206 -7.31 -2.42 -15.60
N HIS A 207 -8.37 -1.74 -16.02
CA HIS A 207 -9.40 -1.17 -15.13
C HIS A 207 -10.55 -2.13 -14.80
N ARG A 208 -10.60 -3.31 -15.45
CA ARG A 208 -11.66 -4.31 -15.29
C ARG A 208 -11.91 -4.70 -13.81
N PRO A 209 -10.89 -5.05 -13.00
CA PRO A 209 -11.11 -5.44 -11.60
C PRO A 209 -11.61 -4.30 -10.70
N GLN A 210 -11.16 -3.07 -10.95
CA GLN A 210 -11.44 -1.90 -10.11
C GLN A 210 -12.86 -1.38 -10.39
N VAL A 211 -13.27 -1.30 -11.66
CA VAL A 211 -14.67 -0.97 -12.04
C VAL A 211 -15.64 -2.02 -11.48
N PHE A 212 -15.31 -3.30 -11.61
CA PHE A 212 -16.12 -4.38 -11.04
C PHE A 212 -16.29 -4.25 -9.53
N SER A 213 -15.19 -3.99 -8.82
CA SER A 213 -15.19 -3.81 -7.36
C SER A 213 -16.02 -2.60 -6.94
N LEU A 214 -15.92 -1.47 -7.66
CA LEU A 214 -16.66 -0.24 -7.39
C LEU A 214 -18.18 -0.44 -7.57
N LEU A 215 -18.62 -1.01 -8.70
CA LEU A 215 -20.05 -1.24 -8.96
C LEU A 215 -20.66 -2.22 -7.95
N LYS A 216 -19.89 -3.24 -7.55
CA LYS A 216 -20.26 -4.19 -6.49
C LYS A 216 -20.36 -3.53 -5.12
N GLU A 217 -19.47 -2.61 -4.76
CA GLU A 217 -19.53 -1.85 -3.50
C GLU A 217 -20.82 -1.01 -3.39
N HIS A 218 -21.29 -0.46 -4.51
CA HIS A 218 -22.54 0.29 -4.60
C HIS A 218 -23.80 -0.59 -4.73
N ASN A 219 -23.69 -1.93 -4.65
CA ASN A 219 -24.79 -2.90 -4.85
C ASN A 219 -25.53 -2.73 -6.18
N ILE A 220 -24.85 -2.24 -7.22
CA ILE A 220 -25.47 -2.05 -8.54
C ILE A 220 -25.57 -3.43 -9.19
N PRO A 221 -26.78 -3.87 -9.60
CA PRO A 221 -26.92 -5.11 -10.35
C PRO A 221 -26.05 -5.05 -11.60
N GLU A 222 -25.33 -6.14 -11.90
CA GLU A 222 -24.48 -6.27 -13.08
C GLU A 222 -25.32 -6.23 -14.37
N MET A 223 -25.73 -5.04 -14.77
CA MET A 223 -26.21 -4.75 -16.11
C MET A 223 -24.99 -4.55 -17.00
N GLU A 224 -24.72 -5.54 -17.83
CA GLU A 224 -23.60 -5.64 -18.77
C GLU A 224 -23.33 -4.32 -19.53
N THR A 225 -24.39 -3.65 -19.99
CA THR A 225 -24.34 -2.35 -20.67
C THR A 225 -23.79 -1.21 -19.81
N MET A 226 -24.10 -1.19 -18.50
CA MET A 226 -23.55 -0.20 -17.57
C MET A 226 -22.11 -0.53 -17.20
N TYR A 227 -21.74 -1.81 -17.13
CA TYR A 227 -20.37 -2.25 -16.88
C TYR A 227 -19.43 -1.82 -18.01
N ASP A 228 -19.77 -2.15 -19.26
CA ASP A 228 -18.94 -1.81 -20.41
C ASP A 228 -18.88 -0.30 -20.68
N SER A 229 -20.02 0.41 -20.60
CA SER A 229 -20.02 1.87 -20.69
C SER A 229 -19.16 2.54 -19.60
N THR A 230 -19.05 1.90 -18.44
CA THR A 230 -18.19 2.37 -17.35
C THR A 230 -16.71 2.10 -17.64
N LEU A 231 -16.38 0.93 -18.17
CA LEU A 231 -15.02 0.60 -18.61
C LEU A 231 -14.55 1.52 -19.74
N ASP A 232 -15.42 1.83 -20.70
CA ASP A 232 -15.12 2.74 -21.81
C ASP A 232 -14.82 4.17 -21.31
N GLU A 233 -15.62 4.67 -20.37
CA GLU A 233 -15.40 5.99 -19.73
C GLU A 233 -14.05 6.05 -19.02
N VAL A 234 -13.73 5.04 -18.21
CA VAL A 234 -12.49 4.94 -17.45
C VAL A 234 -11.28 4.73 -18.36
N ALA A 235 -11.37 3.93 -19.42
CA ALA A 235 -10.27 3.72 -20.36
C ALA A 235 -10.01 4.97 -21.23
N GLU A 236 -11.04 5.76 -21.56
CA GLU A 236 -10.86 7.01 -22.31
C GLU A 236 -10.30 8.14 -21.44
N ASN A 237 -10.88 8.34 -20.25
CA ASN A 237 -10.68 9.52 -19.41
C ASN A 237 -9.84 9.27 -18.15
N GLY A 238 -9.43 8.02 -17.92
CA GLY A 238 -8.57 7.59 -16.82
C GLY A 238 -9.33 7.32 -15.53
N TRP A 239 -8.66 6.62 -14.59
CA TRP A 239 -9.27 6.23 -13.32
C TRP A 239 -9.76 7.43 -12.50
N SER A 240 -8.99 8.52 -12.44
CA SER A 240 -9.31 9.67 -11.57
C SER A 240 -10.60 10.37 -11.98
N LYS A 241 -10.79 10.60 -13.28
CA LYS A 241 -12.00 11.23 -13.81
C LYS A 241 -13.15 10.22 -13.95
N GLY A 242 -12.89 9.04 -14.54
CA GLY A 242 -13.90 8.01 -14.71
C GLY A 242 -14.56 7.58 -13.40
N LYS A 243 -13.78 7.41 -12.30
CA LYS A 243 -14.34 7.12 -10.97
C LYS A 243 -15.32 8.20 -10.49
N HIS A 244 -14.99 9.48 -10.68
CA HIS A 244 -15.86 10.58 -10.29
C HIS A 244 -17.16 10.60 -11.11
N ASP A 245 -17.05 10.43 -12.42
CA ASP A 245 -18.20 10.40 -13.34
C ASP A 245 -19.11 9.20 -13.04
N ILE A 246 -18.55 8.05 -12.62
CA ILE A 246 -19.31 6.89 -12.12
C ILE A 246 -20.05 7.25 -10.84
N GLU A 247 -19.35 7.76 -9.82
CA GLU A 247 -19.95 8.11 -8.52
C GLU A 247 -21.11 9.10 -8.69
N GLN A 248 -20.96 10.12 -9.56
CA GLN A 248 -22.05 11.03 -9.90
C GLN A 248 -23.24 10.33 -10.58
N LYS A 249 -22.98 9.46 -11.58
CA LYS A 249 -24.03 8.69 -12.29
C LYS A 249 -24.77 7.70 -11.38
N ILE A 250 -24.13 7.27 -10.28
CA ILE A 250 -24.73 6.41 -9.25
C ILE A 250 -25.58 7.26 -8.30
N THR A 251 -25.01 8.32 -7.72
CA THR A 251 -25.69 9.18 -6.74
C THR A 251 -26.95 9.81 -7.33
N SER A 252 -26.88 10.34 -8.54
CA SER A 252 -28.02 10.98 -9.24
C SER A 252 -29.19 10.04 -9.57
N LYS A 253 -28.96 8.72 -9.61
CA LYS A 253 -30.04 7.71 -9.74
C LYS A 253 -30.63 7.27 -8.39
N SER A 254 -29.96 7.58 -7.29
CA SER A 254 -30.35 7.16 -5.94
C SER A 254 -31.24 8.17 -5.21
N GLU A 255 -31.33 9.41 -5.69
CA GLU A 255 -32.34 10.36 -5.21
C GLU A 255 -33.73 9.88 -5.68
N PRO A 256 -34.66 9.53 -4.77
CA PRO A 256 -36.01 9.20 -5.17
C PRO A 256 -36.66 10.46 -5.74
N THR A 257 -37.35 10.32 -6.88
CA THR A 257 -37.97 11.42 -7.63
C THR A 257 -39.14 12.05 -6.87
N LEU A 258 -38.86 12.78 -5.79
CA LEU A 258 -39.88 13.30 -4.86
C LEU A 258 -40.83 14.30 -5.53
N HIS A 259 -40.42 14.91 -6.64
CA HIS A 259 -41.21 15.88 -7.39
C HIS A 259 -42.24 15.28 -8.37
N SER A 260 -42.18 13.99 -8.76
CA SER A 260 -43.19 13.44 -9.67
C SER A 260 -44.56 13.25 -9.01
N ASN A 261 -44.61 13.11 -7.69
CA ASN A 261 -45.88 12.95 -6.96
C ASN A 261 -46.56 14.28 -6.59
N GLN A 262 -45.83 15.41 -6.57
CA GLN A 262 -46.45 16.72 -6.29
C GLN A 262 -47.28 17.23 -7.48
N GLN A 263 -46.76 17.14 -8.71
CA GLN A 263 -47.51 17.58 -9.90
C GLN A 263 -48.77 16.73 -10.18
N GLN A 264 -48.82 15.49 -9.68
CA GLN A 264 -50.00 14.63 -9.85
C GLN A 264 -51.06 14.84 -8.75
N GLN A 265 -50.70 15.40 -7.58
CA GLN A 265 -51.68 15.80 -6.55
C GLN A 265 -52.32 17.18 -6.82
N GLU A 266 -51.63 18.09 -7.52
CA GLU A 266 -52.20 19.39 -7.90
C GLU A 266 -53.20 19.29 -9.08
N ALA A 267 -53.11 18.25 -9.91
CA ALA A 267 -54.05 18.01 -11.01
C ALA A 267 -55.44 17.52 -10.53
N ASP A 268 -55.49 16.72 -9.46
CA ASP A 268 -56.72 16.07 -8.98
C ASP A 268 -57.58 16.94 -8.04
N GLN A 269 -57.11 18.13 -7.63
CA GLN A 269 -57.90 19.04 -6.77
C GLN A 269 -58.78 20.05 -7.53
N HIS A 270 -58.73 20.09 -8.86
CA HIS A 270 -59.38 21.16 -9.64
C HIS A 270 -60.47 20.74 -10.64
N ILE A 271 -61.09 19.55 -10.48
CA ILE A 271 -62.25 19.13 -11.29
C ILE A 271 -63.40 18.62 -10.42
N THR A 272 -64.25 19.54 -9.93
CA THR A 272 -65.68 19.29 -9.67
C THR A 272 -66.45 20.63 -9.63
N LEU A 273 -66.95 21.10 -10.79
CA LEU A 273 -68.31 21.65 -10.95
C LEU A 273 -68.59 22.24 -12.35
N VAL A 274 -69.72 21.80 -12.91
CA VAL A 274 -70.56 22.43 -13.97
C VAL A 274 -70.10 22.35 -15.45
N ASN A 275 -70.77 21.43 -16.15
CA ASN A 275 -71.00 21.38 -17.59
C ASN A 275 -71.51 22.72 -18.19
N THR A 276 -71.16 23.03 -19.45
CA THR A 276 -72.04 22.79 -20.63
C THR A 276 -71.51 23.37 -21.95
N HIS A 277 -71.81 22.65 -23.05
CA HIS A 277 -72.01 23.11 -24.43
C HIS A 277 -70.88 23.79 -25.27
N SER A 278 -70.44 23.00 -26.26
CA SER A 278 -70.61 23.27 -27.71
C SER A 278 -69.61 24.13 -28.51
N THR A 279 -69.02 23.43 -29.50
CA THR A 279 -68.80 23.83 -30.91
C THR A 279 -67.74 24.87 -31.33
N SER A 280 -67.00 24.47 -32.38
CA SER A 280 -66.57 25.28 -33.55
C SER A 280 -65.23 26.06 -33.53
N SER A 281 -64.20 25.39 -34.06
CA SER A 281 -63.47 25.76 -35.29
C SER A 281 -62.56 27.01 -35.39
N LEU A 282 -61.34 26.74 -35.91
CA LEU A 282 -60.59 27.46 -36.97
C LEU A 282 -59.77 28.75 -36.69
N ILE A 283 -58.52 28.67 -37.17
CA ILE A 283 -57.71 29.67 -37.93
C ILE A 283 -56.87 30.73 -37.18
N GLU A 284 -55.55 30.54 -37.33
CA GLU A 284 -54.46 31.45 -37.77
C GLU A 284 -54.29 32.91 -37.30
N GLU A 285 -53.01 33.21 -37.06
CA GLU A 285 -52.24 34.43 -37.43
C GLU A 285 -52.63 35.85 -36.96
N ALA A 286 -51.80 36.31 -36.01
CA ALA A 286 -50.83 37.41 -36.19
C ALA A 286 -51.25 38.91 -36.08
N THR A 287 -50.24 39.67 -35.61
CA THR A 287 -50.08 41.14 -35.62
C THR A 287 -50.90 41.97 -34.61
N GLY A 288 -50.30 43.08 -34.13
CA GLY A 288 -51.09 44.22 -33.64
C GLY A 288 -50.80 44.74 -32.22
N SER A 289 -49.69 45.48 -32.07
CA SER A 289 -49.42 46.45 -31.00
C SER A 289 -50.65 47.11 -30.32
N ASN A 290 -50.70 47.13 -28.97
CA ASN A 290 -50.64 48.41 -28.23
C ASN A 290 -50.48 48.31 -26.69
N LYS A 291 -50.07 49.47 -26.14
CA LYS A 291 -49.79 49.83 -24.74
C LYS A 291 -50.79 49.34 -23.68
N GLY A 292 -50.26 48.92 -22.53
CA GLY A 292 -50.97 48.87 -21.24
C GLY A 292 -50.01 49.12 -20.07
N GLN A 293 -50.32 50.10 -19.21
CA GLN A 293 -49.59 50.32 -17.96
C GLN A 293 -50.08 49.33 -16.89
N ILE A 294 -49.21 48.50 -16.31
CA ILE A 294 -49.47 47.87 -14.99
C ILE A 294 -48.20 47.94 -14.10
N GLN A 295 -48.48 48.13 -12.82
CA GLN A 295 -47.63 48.28 -11.64
C GLN A 295 -46.24 47.62 -11.66
N LYS A 296 -45.23 48.36 -11.17
CA LYS A 296 -44.08 47.76 -10.48
C LYS A 296 -44.56 47.18 -9.16
N SER A 297 -44.72 45.86 -9.06
CA SER A 297 -44.56 45.16 -7.79
C SER A 297 -43.06 44.99 -7.53
N THR A 298 -42.59 45.47 -6.40
CA THR A 298 -41.27 45.10 -5.87
C THR A 298 -41.35 43.68 -5.33
N THR A 299 -40.99 42.70 -6.14
CA THR A 299 -40.73 41.33 -5.66
C THR A 299 -39.30 41.29 -5.12
N ASP A 300 -39.14 40.90 -3.86
CA ASP A 300 -37.84 40.73 -3.22
C ASP A 300 -36.99 39.70 -3.98
N THR A 301 -35.95 40.18 -4.66
CA THR A 301 -35.02 39.33 -5.39
C THR A 301 -34.01 38.72 -4.43
N THR A 302 -34.38 37.62 -3.78
CA THR A 302 -33.46 36.85 -2.92
C THR A 302 -32.41 36.15 -3.78
N ILE A 303 -31.25 36.78 -3.95
CA ILE A 303 -30.08 36.15 -4.59
C ILE A 303 -29.34 35.31 -3.56
N LYS A 304 -29.32 33.98 -3.74
CA LYS A 304 -28.46 33.08 -2.96
C LYS A 304 -27.04 33.13 -3.52
N VAL A 305 -26.08 33.54 -2.69
CA VAL A 305 -24.65 33.52 -3.02
C VAL A 305 -23.99 32.41 -2.18
N PHE A 306 -23.48 31.39 -2.87
CA PHE A 306 -22.82 30.26 -2.21
C PHE A 306 -21.32 30.56 -2.03
N PHE A 307 -20.87 30.55 -0.78
CA PHE A 307 -19.45 30.48 -0.45
C PHE A 307 -19.10 29.03 -0.11
N ILE A 308 -18.07 28.48 -0.75
CA ILE A 308 -17.53 27.15 -0.45
C ILE A 308 -16.20 27.34 0.26
N GLN A 309 -16.18 27.14 1.57
CA GLN A 309 -14.94 27.02 2.34
C GLN A 309 -15.11 25.91 3.39
N TYR A 310 -14.21 24.93 3.36
CA TYR A 310 -14.18 23.76 4.26
C TYR A 310 -15.48 22.94 4.42
N GLY A 311 -16.37 22.98 3.43
CA GLY A 311 -17.50 22.04 3.33
C GLY A 311 -18.77 22.43 4.09
N GLU A 312 -18.85 23.65 4.65
CA GLU A 312 -20.10 24.21 5.18
C GLU A 312 -20.63 25.32 4.27
N THR A 313 -21.95 25.35 4.08
CA THR A 313 -22.66 26.35 3.28
C THR A 313 -23.30 27.38 4.21
N ILE A 314 -22.96 28.65 4.04
CA ILE A 314 -23.58 29.76 4.80
C ILE A 314 -24.53 30.51 3.86
N ASP A 315 -25.83 30.47 4.14
CA ASP A 315 -26.85 31.27 3.46
C ASP A 315 -26.77 32.74 3.96
N VAL A 316 -26.59 33.70 3.04
CA VAL A 316 -26.64 35.14 3.33
C VAL A 316 -27.66 35.80 2.42
N SER A 317 -28.65 36.49 3.00
CA SER A 317 -29.63 37.30 2.30
C SER A 317 -29.22 38.78 2.30
N VAL A 318 -29.24 39.42 1.13
CA VAL A 318 -28.86 40.84 0.95
C VAL A 318 -30.07 41.62 0.44
N SER A 319 -30.38 42.75 1.07
CA SER A 319 -31.66 43.48 0.91
C SER A 319 -31.57 44.80 0.12
N SER A 320 -30.43 45.12 -0.52
CA SER A 320 -30.29 46.35 -1.32
C SER A 320 -29.45 46.18 -2.59
N ALA A 321 -29.94 46.76 -3.68
CA ALA A 321 -29.36 46.62 -5.03
C ALA A 321 -28.06 47.41 -5.24
N SER A 322 -27.79 48.45 -4.44
CA SER A 322 -26.58 49.29 -4.55
C SER A 322 -25.29 48.52 -4.30
N THR A 323 -25.35 47.42 -3.53
CA THR A 323 -24.19 46.62 -3.15
C THR A 323 -23.67 45.71 -4.29
N ILE A 324 -24.42 45.57 -5.38
CA ILE A 324 -24.14 44.62 -6.47
C ILE A 324 -23.17 45.20 -7.51
N GLU A 325 -23.26 46.50 -7.81
CA GLU A 325 -22.42 47.14 -8.85
C GLU A 325 -20.94 47.23 -8.44
N ASP A 326 -20.64 47.45 -7.16
CA ASP A 326 -19.27 47.56 -6.65
C ASP A 326 -18.52 46.21 -6.65
N VAL A 327 -19.23 45.09 -6.42
CA VAL A 327 -18.63 43.75 -6.40
C VAL A 327 -18.26 43.26 -7.81
N ILE A 328 -19.04 43.63 -8.82
CA ILE A 328 -18.80 43.20 -10.22
C ILE A 328 -17.63 43.97 -10.86
N LYS A 329 -17.35 45.19 -10.40
CA LYS A 329 -16.35 46.07 -11.01
C LYS A 329 -14.89 45.69 -10.69
N TYR A 330 -14.65 44.92 -9.64
CA TYR A 330 -13.29 44.64 -9.12
C TYR A 330 -12.57 43.45 -9.79
N LYS A 331 -13.16 42.84 -10.83
CA LYS A 331 -12.70 41.54 -11.38
C LYS A 331 -12.01 41.60 -12.75
N ASN A 332 -11.82 42.78 -13.34
CA ASN A 332 -11.43 42.94 -14.76
C ASN A 332 -10.17 43.80 -15.03
N ASP A 333 -9.45 44.28 -14.03
CA ASP A 333 -8.22 45.09 -14.24
C ASP A 333 -6.94 44.36 -13.75
N ASP A 334 -5.83 44.61 -14.46
CA ASP A 334 -4.57 43.84 -14.51
C ASP A 334 -3.66 44.05 -13.26
N PRO A 335 -2.84 43.06 -12.82
CA PRO A 335 -2.19 43.09 -11.51
C PRO A 335 -0.75 43.65 -11.54
N PHE A 336 -0.57 44.92 -11.94
CA PHE A 336 0.71 45.64 -11.77
C PHE A 336 0.52 47.14 -11.50
N ASP A 337 0.22 47.50 -10.25
CA ASP A 337 0.61 48.81 -9.71
C ASP A 337 0.89 48.71 -8.20
N ASN A 338 2.10 49.14 -7.79
CA ASN A 338 2.60 49.06 -6.41
C ASN A 338 2.71 50.47 -5.82
N ASP A 339 1.57 51.12 -5.54
CA ASP A 339 1.45 52.09 -4.44
C ASP A 339 0.00 52.58 -4.26
N LYS A 340 -0.69 52.10 -3.21
CA LYS A 340 -1.84 52.76 -2.58
C LYS A 340 -2.17 52.10 -1.24
N THR A 341 -1.92 52.82 -0.16
CA THR A 341 -2.47 52.53 1.16
C THR A 341 -4.00 52.62 1.14
N LEU A 342 -4.70 51.52 1.43
CA LEU A 342 -6.15 51.55 1.67
C LEU A 342 -6.46 52.27 2.98
N ASN A 343 -7.39 53.22 2.96
CA ASN A 343 -8.00 53.76 4.16
C ASN A 343 -9.11 52.83 4.69
N GLU A 344 -9.12 52.59 6.00
CA GLU A 344 -10.12 51.78 6.70
C GLU A 344 -11.48 52.50 6.82
N THR A 345 -12.29 52.55 5.76
CA THR A 345 -13.74 52.82 5.88
C THR A 345 -14.52 52.19 4.73
N ASN A 346 -15.04 50.99 4.96
CA ASN A 346 -16.32 50.46 4.45
C ASN A 346 -16.47 49.00 4.90
N ILE A 347 -16.88 48.80 6.17
CA ILE A 347 -17.18 47.47 6.70
C ILE A 347 -18.70 47.34 6.82
N LEU A 348 -19.21 46.21 6.32
CA LEU A 348 -20.59 45.75 6.44
C LEU A 348 -21.10 45.89 7.89
N THR A 349 -22.23 46.56 8.08
CA THR A 349 -22.96 46.54 9.36
C THR A 349 -23.56 45.15 9.56
N ILE A 350 -22.92 44.38 10.45
CA ILE A 350 -23.41 43.09 10.95
C ILE A 350 -24.03 43.36 12.32
N ASP A 351 -25.34 43.16 12.46
CA ASP A 351 -26.09 43.51 13.68
C ASP A 351 -25.91 42.52 14.85
N ASP A 352 -25.10 41.48 14.67
CA ASP A 352 -24.74 40.50 15.70
C ASP A 352 -23.37 40.86 16.35
N PRO A 353 -23.35 41.25 17.66
CA PRO A 353 -22.12 41.63 18.36
C PRO A 353 -21.13 40.46 18.55
N ASP A 354 -21.62 39.23 18.73
CA ASP A 354 -20.78 38.04 18.91
C ASP A 354 -20.14 37.63 17.58
N LEU A 355 -20.87 37.78 16.47
CA LEU A 355 -20.32 37.56 15.13
C LEU A 355 -19.27 38.62 14.79
N GLN A 356 -19.49 39.90 15.11
CA GLN A 356 -18.47 40.94 14.99
C GLN A 356 -17.22 40.62 15.81
N LEU A 357 -17.36 40.13 17.04
CA LEU A 357 -16.23 39.80 17.91
C LEU A 357 -15.45 38.59 17.39
N LYS A 358 -16.14 37.55 16.90
CA LYS A 358 -15.53 36.38 16.26
C LYS A 358 -14.78 36.76 14.98
N MET A 359 -15.38 37.57 14.09
CA MET A 359 -14.71 38.05 12.89
C MET A 359 -13.49 38.92 13.19
N LYS A 360 -13.59 39.88 14.13
CA LYS A 360 -12.44 40.72 14.54
C LYS A 360 -11.30 39.89 15.13
N THR A 361 -11.60 38.81 15.85
CA THR A 361 -10.60 37.90 16.40
C THR A 361 -9.94 37.06 15.30
N GLY A 362 -10.72 36.44 14.42
CA GLY A 362 -10.20 35.61 13.32
C GLY A 362 -9.36 36.40 12.31
N ILE A 363 -9.78 37.63 11.94
CA ILE A 363 -9.01 38.52 11.05
C ILE A 363 -7.68 38.90 11.71
N ARG A 364 -7.68 39.21 13.02
CA ARG A 364 -6.46 39.53 13.77
C ARG A 364 -5.47 38.36 13.81
N GLU A 365 -5.95 37.14 14.01
CA GLU A 365 -5.12 35.92 14.01
C GLU A 365 -4.53 35.64 12.62
N GLN A 366 -5.30 35.81 11.54
CA GLN A 366 -4.81 35.67 10.17
C GLN A 366 -3.74 36.72 9.82
N ILE A 367 -3.90 37.99 10.24
CA ILE A 367 -2.90 39.03 10.05
C ILE A 367 -1.59 38.69 10.78
N ILE A 368 -1.67 38.16 12.01
CA ILE A 368 -0.50 37.71 12.78
C ILE A 368 0.21 36.55 12.08
N MET A 369 -0.55 35.56 11.59
CA MET A 369 0.01 34.40 10.87
C MET A 369 0.69 34.81 9.56
N LEU A 370 0.05 35.68 8.76
CA LEU A 370 0.63 36.19 7.51
C LEU A 370 1.88 37.04 7.76
N ALA A 371 1.90 37.84 8.83
CA ALA A 371 3.10 38.58 9.24
C ALA A 371 4.25 37.64 9.64
N GLN A 372 3.97 36.54 10.35
CA GLN A 372 4.97 35.54 10.72
C GLN A 372 5.55 34.82 9.49
N ILE A 373 4.71 34.43 8.53
CA ILE A 373 5.16 33.83 7.26
C ILE A 373 6.07 34.80 6.49
N LYS A 374 5.68 36.08 6.38
CA LYS A 374 6.49 37.13 5.72
C LYS A 374 7.85 37.37 6.40
N VAL A 375 7.93 37.18 7.72
CA VAL A 375 9.20 37.27 8.47
C VAL A 375 10.09 36.06 8.18
N MET A 376 9.54 34.85 8.10
CA MET A 376 10.29 33.64 7.75
C MET A 376 10.83 33.71 6.31
N GLU A 377 9.99 34.08 5.33
CA GLU A 377 10.39 34.26 3.92
C GLU A 377 11.55 35.27 3.73
N ASN A 378 11.66 36.27 4.61
CA ASN A 378 12.74 37.25 4.59
C ASN A 378 14.00 36.79 5.34
N GLN A 379 13.89 35.90 6.33
CA GLN A 379 15.05 35.32 7.01
C GLN A 379 15.81 34.33 6.11
N ASP A 380 15.11 33.53 5.30
CA ASP A 380 15.74 32.59 4.37
C ASP A 380 16.45 33.29 3.19
N LYS A 381 15.98 34.48 2.79
CA LYS A 381 16.64 35.31 1.75
C LYS A 381 17.94 35.98 2.21
N ILE A 382 18.24 36.00 3.51
CA ILE A 382 19.43 36.65 4.09
C ILE A 382 20.58 35.65 4.32
N ARG A 383 20.38 34.34 4.09
CA ARG A 383 21.37 33.28 4.36
C ARG A 383 21.96 32.60 3.11
N VAL A 384 22.54 33.38 2.18
CA VAL A 384 23.50 32.83 1.20
C VAL A 384 24.69 33.79 0.99
N ASN A 385 25.89 33.29 1.32
CA ASN A 385 27.23 33.89 1.15
C ASN A 385 27.58 35.13 2.03
N PRO A 386 28.84 35.23 2.54
CA PRO A 386 30.02 35.42 1.67
C PRO A 386 31.23 34.49 1.89
N GLN A 387 32.24 34.67 1.03
CA GLN A 387 33.40 33.82 0.77
C GLN A 387 34.63 34.01 1.69
N THR A 388 35.43 32.93 1.78
CA THR A 388 36.91 32.80 1.92
C THR A 388 37.79 33.92 2.50
N GLN A 389 38.57 33.55 3.53
CA GLN A 389 40.03 33.74 3.71
C GLN A 389 40.48 32.71 4.78
N ALA A 390 41.42 31.79 4.50
CA ALA A 390 42.89 31.94 4.54
C ALA A 390 43.47 32.02 5.97
N ASP A 391 44.18 30.96 6.41
CA ASP A 391 45.47 31.03 7.14
C ASP A 391 46.05 29.62 7.38
N ASP A 392 47.38 29.55 7.54
CA ASP A 392 48.22 28.33 7.56
C ASP A 392 48.20 27.52 8.87
N ILE A 393 48.61 26.24 8.82
CA ILE A 393 49.79 25.71 9.54
C ILE A 393 50.14 24.27 9.09
N GLN A 394 51.45 24.03 9.07
CA GLN A 394 52.21 22.89 8.54
C GLN A 394 51.93 21.51 9.19
N CYS A 395 52.18 20.43 8.43
CA CYS A 395 53.28 19.47 8.73
C CYS A 395 53.51 18.43 7.60
N GLU A 396 54.76 18.40 7.09
CA GLU A 396 55.58 17.26 6.61
C GLU A 396 54.96 16.19 5.67
N ASN A 397 55.33 16.16 4.38
CA ASN A 397 56.56 15.57 3.77
C ASN A 397 56.55 14.03 3.62
N ILE A 398 56.61 13.55 2.37
CA ILE A 398 57.61 12.58 1.84
C ILE A 398 57.52 12.54 0.30
N ASP A 399 58.60 12.99 -0.31
CA ASP A 399 59.20 12.70 -1.63
C ASP A 399 58.36 12.24 -2.84
N SER A 400 58.29 13.15 -3.83
CA SER A 400 58.28 12.83 -5.26
C SER A 400 59.69 12.50 -5.78
N ASN A 401 59.81 11.65 -6.81
CA ASN A 401 60.72 11.87 -7.96
C ASN A 401 60.63 10.75 -9.02
N ASN A 402 60.07 11.06 -10.18
CA ASN A 402 60.85 11.23 -11.42
C ASN A 402 59.94 11.58 -12.61
N ALA A 403 60.45 12.41 -13.52
CA ALA A 403 59.78 12.89 -14.72
C ALA A 403 60.51 12.42 -15.99
N GLU A 404 60.05 12.92 -17.15
CA GLU A 404 60.71 12.88 -18.47
C GLU A 404 60.68 11.52 -19.22
N SER A 405 60.49 11.44 -20.56
CA SER A 405 60.36 12.50 -21.58
C SER A 405 59.79 12.02 -22.95
N LEU A 406 59.28 13.00 -23.72
CA LEU A 406 59.37 13.20 -25.20
C LEU A 406 58.78 12.20 -26.24
N LEU A 407 57.77 12.71 -26.95
CA LEU A 407 57.60 12.91 -28.43
C LEU A 407 57.58 11.76 -29.48
N ASP A 408 56.53 11.87 -30.31
CA ASP A 408 56.43 11.80 -31.80
C ASP A 408 56.68 10.54 -32.65
N GLY A 409 55.93 10.48 -33.77
CA GLY A 409 56.05 9.54 -34.90
C GLY A 409 54.92 8.49 -34.92
N SER A 410 53.77 8.62 -35.61
CA SER A 410 53.44 9.00 -37.01
C SER A 410 53.73 7.93 -38.07
N GLU A 411 52.85 7.83 -39.07
CA GLU A 411 52.82 6.87 -40.19
C GLU A 411 52.37 5.44 -39.80
N ALA A 412 51.23 4.87 -40.19
CA ALA A 412 50.30 4.97 -41.33
C ALA A 412 50.60 4.04 -42.52
N ALA A 413 49.48 3.49 -43.05
CA ALA A 413 49.27 2.85 -44.35
C ALA A 413 49.56 1.34 -44.52
N ASN A 414 48.48 0.67 -44.97
CA ASN A 414 48.44 -0.45 -45.94
C ASN A 414 48.92 -1.84 -45.51
N SER A 415 48.34 -2.95 -46.00
CA SER A 415 47.06 -3.19 -46.71
C SER A 415 46.95 -4.69 -47.02
N ASN A 416 45.75 -5.29 -46.97
CA ASN A 416 45.32 -6.53 -47.66
C ASN A 416 46.22 -7.81 -47.46
N GLU A 417 45.78 -9.05 -47.67
CA GLU A 417 44.70 -9.57 -48.50
C GLU A 417 44.24 -10.96 -47.98
N LEU A 418 43.15 -11.50 -48.55
CA LEU A 418 42.62 -12.84 -48.25
C LEU A 418 43.54 -13.96 -48.77
N MET A 419 43.56 -15.14 -48.13
CA MET A 419 42.99 -16.40 -48.68
C MET A 419 43.38 -17.69 -47.92
N THR A 420 42.33 -18.38 -47.42
CA THR A 420 42.03 -19.83 -47.52
C THR A 420 43.02 -20.97 -47.22
N ASN A 421 42.45 -21.99 -46.55
CA ASN A 421 42.62 -23.44 -46.71
C ASN A 421 43.81 -24.21 -46.07
N ASP A 422 43.52 -24.80 -44.91
CA ASP A 422 43.30 -26.25 -44.70
C ASP A 422 44.43 -27.31 -44.74
N GLU A 423 44.17 -28.39 -43.98
CA GLU A 423 44.76 -29.74 -43.97
C GLU A 423 46.12 -30.09 -43.28
N LYS A 424 45.98 -30.89 -42.21
CA LYS A 424 46.70 -32.16 -41.87
C LYS A 424 48.18 -32.17 -41.45
N ALA A 425 48.42 -32.60 -40.20
CA ALA A 425 49.04 -33.89 -39.79
C ALA A 425 49.64 -33.81 -38.35
N LYS A 426 49.12 -34.54 -37.35
CA LYS A 426 49.61 -35.85 -36.88
C LYS A 426 51.13 -35.96 -36.58
N ASN A 427 51.52 -36.07 -35.31
CA ASN A 427 51.86 -37.37 -34.67
C ASN A 427 52.54 -37.27 -33.27
N LEU A 428 52.16 -38.19 -32.34
CA LEU A 428 52.97 -38.85 -31.26
C LEU A 428 53.69 -37.93 -30.22
N ASN A 429 54.14 -38.31 -29.00
CA ASN A 429 54.05 -39.45 -28.06
C ASN A 429 54.64 -38.98 -26.69
N ARG A 430 54.56 -39.63 -25.51
CA ARG A 430 53.75 -40.73 -24.91
C ARG A 430 54.08 -40.77 -23.40
N SER A 431 53.13 -41.02 -22.50
CA SER A 431 53.40 -41.83 -21.29
C SER A 431 52.12 -42.41 -20.66
N GLU A 432 52.12 -43.72 -20.46
CA GLU A 432 51.14 -44.48 -19.68
C GLU A 432 51.73 -44.86 -18.31
N HIS A 433 50.87 -45.30 -17.39
CA HIS A 433 51.06 -46.24 -16.26
C HIS A 433 50.36 -45.75 -14.98
N THR A 434 49.65 -46.53 -14.16
CA THR A 434 49.03 -47.89 -14.25
C THR A 434 48.00 -47.97 -13.12
N PRO A 435 46.82 -48.62 -13.26
CA PRO A 435 45.87 -48.78 -12.15
C PRO A 435 46.16 -50.00 -11.26
N ILE A 436 45.87 -49.90 -9.97
CA ILE A 436 45.84 -51.04 -9.03
C ILE A 436 44.40 -51.31 -8.63
N SER A 437 43.90 -52.51 -8.95
CA SER A 437 42.68 -53.08 -8.40
C SER A 437 43.02 -54.06 -7.27
N LYS A 438 42.20 -54.09 -6.22
CA LYS A 438 42.18 -55.20 -5.25
C LYS A 438 40.74 -55.58 -4.93
N SER A 439 40.45 -56.87 -5.10
CA SER A 439 39.23 -57.54 -4.71
C SER A 439 39.38 -58.17 -3.32
N LEU A 440 38.28 -58.20 -2.56
CA LEU A 440 38.02 -59.13 -1.45
C LEU A 440 36.49 -59.32 -1.41
N GLU A 441 35.98 -60.47 -1.83
CA GLU A 441 35.68 -61.62 -0.97
C GLU A 441 34.63 -61.35 0.11
N THR A 442 33.37 -61.60 -0.23
CA THR A 442 32.25 -61.72 0.73
C THR A 442 32.16 -63.15 1.26
N LYS A 443 32.38 -63.35 2.56
CA LYS A 443 32.14 -64.63 3.25
C LYS A 443 30.80 -64.64 3.99
N LYS A 444 30.06 -65.76 3.84
CA LYS A 444 28.82 -66.06 4.59
C LYS A 444 29.14 -66.52 6.02
N SER A 445 28.41 -65.99 6.99
CA SER A 445 28.09 -66.59 8.30
C SER A 445 27.02 -65.66 8.95
N SER A 446 25.78 -66.03 9.27
CA SER A 446 25.21 -67.18 9.99
C SER A 446 25.42 -67.18 11.51
N ALA A 447 24.73 -66.27 12.22
CA ALA A 447 24.24 -66.49 13.59
C ALA A 447 23.24 -65.41 14.02
N SER A 448 22.03 -65.80 14.43
CA SER A 448 21.15 -64.93 15.22
C SER A 448 21.52 -65.02 16.70
N PRO A 449 21.48 -63.89 17.44
CA PRO A 449 21.08 -63.90 18.83
C PRO A 449 19.82 -63.05 19.04
N GLY A 450 18.88 -63.54 19.85
CA GLY A 450 17.57 -62.91 20.04
C GLY A 450 17.66 -61.58 20.79
N PHE A 451 16.91 -60.58 20.32
CA PHE A 451 16.69 -59.35 21.06
C PHE A 451 15.78 -59.60 22.27
N ARG A 452 16.31 -59.38 23.48
CA ARG A 452 15.48 -59.21 24.67
C ARG A 452 14.75 -57.87 24.58
N THR A 453 13.46 -57.89 24.87
CA THR A 453 12.67 -56.70 25.17
C THR A 453 13.22 -56.01 26.41
N LEU A 454 13.83 -54.83 26.23
CA LEU A 454 14.04 -53.86 27.30
C LEU A 454 12.93 -52.83 27.24
N SER A 455 11.94 -52.99 28.11
CA SER A 455 10.93 -51.98 28.37
C SER A 455 11.59 -50.73 28.95
N LEU A 456 11.60 -49.64 28.19
CA LEU A 456 11.89 -48.32 28.74
C LEU A 456 10.81 -47.96 29.77
N PRO A 457 11.16 -47.36 30.92
CA PRO A 457 10.15 -46.86 31.85
C PRO A 457 9.34 -45.76 31.15
N ALA A 458 8.02 -45.82 31.29
CA ALA A 458 7.16 -44.74 30.82
C ALA A 458 7.60 -43.45 31.50
N ARG A 459 7.95 -42.43 30.71
CA ARG A 459 8.02 -41.06 31.23
C ARG A 459 6.58 -40.63 31.45
N ASP A 460 6.20 -40.46 32.71
CA ASP A 460 4.92 -39.86 33.08
C ASP A 460 4.82 -38.49 32.44
N VAL A 461 3.99 -38.40 31.39
CA VAL A 461 3.58 -37.11 30.81
C VAL A 461 2.72 -36.44 31.88
N PRO A 462 3.07 -35.23 32.37
CA PRO A 462 2.25 -34.54 33.35
C PRO A 462 0.81 -34.44 32.86
N SER A 463 -0.15 -34.76 33.74
CA SER A 463 -1.56 -34.61 33.36
C SER A 463 -1.83 -33.16 32.93
N LYS A 464 -2.74 -32.97 31.97
CA LYS A 464 -3.10 -31.63 31.46
C LYS A 464 -3.48 -30.67 32.60
N ASP A 465 -4.02 -31.20 33.69
CA ASP A 465 -4.42 -30.45 34.87
C ASP A 465 -3.22 -29.88 35.63
N ALA A 466 -2.10 -30.61 35.74
CA ALA A 466 -0.89 -30.11 36.41
C ALA A 466 -0.25 -28.95 35.64
N ALA A 467 -0.18 -29.04 34.31
CA ALA A 467 0.32 -27.95 33.46
C ALA A 467 -0.56 -26.68 33.54
N ASN A 468 -1.89 -26.86 33.61
CA ASN A 468 -2.86 -25.78 33.76
C ASN A 468 -2.87 -25.13 35.17
N VAL A 469 -2.34 -25.80 36.19
CA VAL A 469 -2.19 -25.23 37.55
C VAL A 469 -0.94 -24.37 37.62
N LEU A 470 0.22 -24.87 37.19
CA LEU A 470 1.48 -24.12 37.16
C LEU A 470 1.36 -22.80 36.38
N GLN A 471 0.73 -22.82 35.19
CA GLN A 471 0.49 -21.59 34.41
C GLN A 471 -0.40 -20.55 35.08
N LYS A 472 -1.19 -20.92 36.10
CA LYS A 472 -2.05 -19.96 36.84
C LYS A 472 -1.33 -19.27 37.99
N GLU A 473 -0.36 -19.94 38.61
CA GLU A 473 0.40 -19.38 39.73
C GLU A 473 1.39 -18.32 39.23
N ASP A 474 2.16 -18.59 38.18
CA ASP A 474 3.05 -17.61 37.54
C ASP A 474 2.29 -16.37 37.02
N LEU A 475 1.04 -16.55 36.56
CA LEU A 475 0.16 -15.43 36.16
C LEU A 475 -0.19 -14.54 37.36
N ALA A 476 -0.52 -15.13 38.51
CA ALA A 476 -0.98 -14.41 39.69
C ALA A 476 0.09 -13.48 40.28
N ASP A 477 1.34 -13.94 40.35
CA ASP A 477 2.45 -13.11 40.86
C ASP A 477 2.81 -11.97 39.89
N ASN A 478 2.80 -12.24 38.59
CA ASN A 478 2.93 -11.21 37.55
C ASN A 478 1.82 -10.14 37.66
N TYR A 479 0.59 -10.55 38.01
CA TYR A 479 -0.52 -9.61 38.23
C TYR A 479 -0.33 -8.77 39.50
N GLN A 480 0.17 -9.31 40.61
CA GLN A 480 0.43 -8.52 41.81
C GLN A 480 1.51 -7.45 41.58
N GLN A 481 2.62 -7.83 40.93
CA GLN A 481 3.68 -6.88 40.56
C GLN A 481 3.17 -5.78 39.64
N PHE A 482 2.31 -6.13 38.68
CA PHE A 482 1.67 -5.17 37.80
C PHE A 482 0.71 -4.22 38.55
N GLN A 483 -0.15 -4.73 39.44
CA GLN A 483 -1.04 -3.90 40.25
C GLN A 483 -0.24 -2.89 41.08
N LYS A 484 0.88 -3.32 41.66
CA LYS A 484 1.83 -2.43 42.37
C LYS A 484 2.43 -1.37 41.43
N LYS A 485 2.90 -1.75 40.24
CA LYS A 485 3.43 -0.80 39.23
C LYS A 485 2.37 0.23 38.82
N ILE A 486 1.12 -0.19 38.56
CA ILE A 486 0.01 0.72 38.25
C ILE A 486 -0.28 1.66 39.43
N GLN A 487 -0.31 1.15 40.67
CA GLN A 487 -0.49 2.00 41.84
C GLN A 487 0.65 3.03 41.99
N GLU A 488 1.91 2.63 41.83
CA GLU A 488 3.08 3.52 41.90
C GLU A 488 3.04 4.61 40.80
N ILE A 489 2.62 4.25 39.59
CA ILE A 489 2.41 5.19 38.48
C ILE A 489 1.28 6.17 38.81
N GLY A 490 0.16 5.67 39.34
CA GLY A 490 -0.96 6.49 39.78
C GLY A 490 -0.54 7.50 40.84
N GLU A 491 0.15 7.05 41.89
CA GLU A 491 0.69 7.89 42.97
C GLU A 491 1.72 8.91 42.47
N LYS A 492 2.57 8.55 41.50
CA LYS A 492 3.51 9.49 40.88
C LYS A 492 2.78 10.61 40.16
N ILE A 493 1.77 10.28 39.35
CA ILE A 493 0.99 11.25 38.58
C ILE A 493 0.09 12.10 39.52
N THR A 494 -0.45 11.52 40.59
CA THR A 494 -1.18 12.26 41.65
C THR A 494 -0.31 13.37 42.27
N ARG A 495 0.98 13.05 42.53
CA ARG A 495 1.92 13.95 43.24
C ARG A 495 2.55 15.01 42.33
N ASP A 496 2.55 14.80 41.02
CA ASP A 496 3.16 15.70 40.03
C ASP A 496 2.06 16.34 39.16
N PRO A 497 1.60 17.57 39.49
CA PRO A 497 0.53 18.23 38.76
C PRO A 497 0.93 18.60 37.32
N VAL A 498 2.23 18.76 37.04
CA VAL A 498 2.73 19.06 35.68
C VAL A 498 2.66 17.80 34.82
N LEU A 499 3.06 16.65 35.36
CA LEU A 499 2.91 15.36 34.69
C LEU A 499 1.42 15.03 34.47
N ARG A 500 0.56 15.26 35.48
CA ARG A 500 -0.90 15.10 35.35
C ARG A 500 -1.47 15.95 34.23
N GLN A 501 -1.13 17.24 34.15
CA GLN A 501 -1.58 18.13 33.08
C GLN A 501 -1.09 17.66 31.70
N LYS A 502 0.19 17.28 31.55
CA LYS A 502 0.72 16.74 30.29
C LYS A 502 -0.01 15.48 29.83
N ILE A 503 -0.36 14.59 30.77
CA ILE A 503 -1.11 13.37 30.47
C ILE A 503 -2.56 13.71 30.10
N ALA A 504 -3.19 14.65 30.79
CA ALA A 504 -4.53 15.16 30.47
C ALA A 504 -4.60 15.74 29.05
N GLU A 505 -3.63 16.58 28.68
CA GLU A 505 -3.51 17.16 27.33
C GLU A 505 -3.38 16.08 26.24
N LYS A 506 -2.67 14.98 26.54
CA LYS A 506 -2.50 13.84 25.62
C LYS A 506 -3.73 12.95 25.46
N PHE A 507 -4.70 12.93 26.38
CA PHE A 507 -5.92 12.13 26.18
C PHE A 507 -6.80 12.58 25.01
N ASN A 508 -6.65 13.83 24.56
CA ASN A 508 -7.42 14.39 23.45
C ASN A 508 -7.18 13.66 22.12
N GLU A 509 -5.99 13.08 21.91
CA GLU A 509 -5.64 12.38 20.67
C GLU A 509 -4.45 11.42 20.85
N ILE A 510 -4.73 10.11 20.90
CA ILE A 510 -3.71 9.06 21.08
C ILE A 510 -3.70 8.13 19.88
N ASN A 511 -2.53 7.86 19.31
CA ASN A 511 -2.41 7.15 18.03
C ASN A 511 -1.75 5.79 18.21
N ILE A 512 -2.40 4.76 17.66
CA ILE A 512 -1.88 3.39 17.58
C ILE A 512 -1.85 3.02 16.11
N VAL A 513 -0.71 2.59 15.59
CA VAL A 513 -0.54 2.25 14.17
C VAL A 513 -0.49 0.73 14.02
N LEU A 514 -1.31 0.17 13.12
CA LEU A 514 -1.24 -1.23 12.71
C LEU A 514 -0.77 -1.36 11.27
N CYS A 515 0.44 -1.86 11.10
CA CYS A 515 1.06 -2.11 9.79
C CYS A 515 1.33 -3.61 9.59
N GLY A 516 1.64 -4.01 8.37
CA GLY A 516 1.84 -5.43 8.02
C GLY A 516 1.24 -5.82 6.68
N SER A 517 1.57 -7.03 6.23
CA SER A 517 1.25 -7.53 4.89
C SER A 517 -0.28 -7.60 4.66
N PRO A 518 -0.74 -7.71 3.41
CA PRO A 518 -2.14 -8.01 3.12
C PRO A 518 -2.59 -9.29 3.81
N ARG A 519 -3.87 -9.36 4.19
CA ARG A 519 -4.55 -10.58 4.69
C ARG A 519 -4.02 -11.18 6.01
N VAL A 520 -2.97 -10.62 6.63
CA VAL A 520 -2.42 -11.12 7.91
C VAL A 520 -3.39 -11.04 9.08
N GLY A 521 -4.48 -10.25 8.98
CA GLY A 521 -5.50 -10.14 10.01
C GLY A 521 -5.41 -8.89 10.90
N LYS A 522 -4.81 -7.80 10.42
CA LYS A 522 -4.72 -6.50 11.13
C LYS A 522 -6.08 -6.03 11.65
N SER A 523 -7.06 -5.90 10.75
CA SER A 523 -8.42 -5.47 11.07
C SER A 523 -9.13 -6.42 12.07
N THR A 524 -8.85 -7.73 12.00
CA THR A 524 -9.32 -8.71 13.00
C THR A 524 -8.66 -8.51 14.36
N LEU A 525 -7.37 -8.15 14.40
CA LEU A 525 -6.66 -7.81 15.63
C LEU A 525 -7.19 -6.51 16.26
N ILE A 526 -7.54 -5.49 15.46
CA ILE A 526 -8.23 -4.28 15.96
C ILE A 526 -9.50 -4.67 16.70
N ASN A 527 -10.37 -5.47 16.06
CA ASN A 527 -11.64 -5.88 16.67
C ASN A 527 -11.43 -6.70 17.95
N ALA A 528 -10.41 -7.57 17.97
CA ALA A 528 -10.07 -8.37 19.15
C ALA A 528 -9.51 -7.54 20.32
N ILE A 529 -8.64 -6.55 20.05
CA ILE A 529 -8.09 -5.67 21.07
C ILE A 529 -9.19 -4.74 21.63
N CYS A 530 -10.06 -4.21 20.76
CA CYS A 530 -11.12 -3.28 21.13
C CYS A 530 -12.38 -3.97 21.69
N GLN A 531 -12.54 -5.28 21.46
CA GLN A 531 -13.75 -6.06 21.74
C GLN A 531 -15.02 -5.46 21.08
N GLN A 532 -14.85 -4.90 19.89
CA GLN A 532 -15.88 -4.20 19.09
C GLN A 532 -15.60 -4.43 17.60
N GLU A 533 -16.63 -4.54 16.77
CA GLU A 533 -16.48 -4.65 15.30
C GLU A 533 -16.27 -3.27 14.65
N LEU A 534 -15.10 -2.67 14.89
CA LEU A 534 -14.74 -1.36 14.34
C LEU A 534 -14.27 -1.47 12.89
N ALA A 535 -13.41 -2.45 12.62
CA ALA A 535 -12.76 -2.64 11.34
C ALA A 535 -13.44 -3.75 10.54
N ARG A 536 -13.67 -3.51 9.24
CA ARG A 536 -14.26 -4.52 8.34
C ARG A 536 -13.28 -5.68 8.17
N THR A 537 -13.75 -6.90 8.36
CA THR A 537 -12.98 -8.13 8.11
C THR A 537 -13.66 -8.98 7.05
N HIS A 538 -12.89 -9.52 6.11
CA HIS A 538 -13.37 -10.46 5.10
C HIS A 538 -12.50 -11.72 5.09
N ALA A 539 -13.09 -12.87 4.75
CA ALA A 539 -12.39 -14.15 4.66
C ALA A 539 -11.78 -14.40 3.26
N GLY A 540 -12.24 -13.69 2.23
CA GLY A 540 -11.74 -13.80 0.86
C GLY A 540 -10.44 -13.02 0.61
N LEU A 541 -9.96 -13.12 -0.62
CA LEU A 541 -8.68 -12.52 -1.06
C LEU A 541 -8.72 -10.99 -1.22
N HIS A 542 -9.90 -10.36 -1.22
CA HIS A 542 -10.03 -8.92 -1.38
C HIS A 542 -9.49 -8.15 -0.17
N ALA A 543 -8.68 -7.11 -0.43
CA ALA A 543 -8.21 -6.20 0.60
C ALA A 543 -9.39 -5.43 1.25
N CYS A 544 -9.46 -5.45 2.58
CA CYS A 544 -10.51 -4.73 3.33
C CYS A 544 -10.20 -3.24 3.54
N THR A 545 -8.90 -2.89 3.55
CA THR A 545 -8.39 -1.57 3.89
C THR A 545 -7.58 -1.05 2.69
N ASN A 546 -8.19 -0.18 1.89
CA ASN A 546 -7.57 0.41 0.69
C ASN A 546 -7.10 1.86 0.91
N ILE A 547 -7.57 2.49 1.99
CA ILE A 547 -7.28 3.89 2.35
C ILE A 547 -6.78 3.90 3.79
N ILE A 548 -5.77 4.72 4.09
CA ILE A 548 -5.29 4.94 5.46
C ILE A 548 -6.31 5.81 6.20
N SER A 549 -7.20 5.18 6.94
CA SER A 549 -8.17 5.85 7.82
C SER A 549 -8.05 5.34 9.25
N PRO A 550 -8.22 6.22 10.26
CA PRO A 550 -8.22 5.81 11.65
C PRO A 550 -9.62 5.33 12.07
N PHE A 551 -9.68 4.22 12.80
CA PHE A 551 -10.86 3.88 13.60
C PHE A 551 -10.83 4.71 14.88
N TYR A 552 -11.94 5.36 15.19
CA TYR A 552 -12.06 6.23 16.36
C TYR A 552 -12.76 5.50 17.51
N LEU A 553 -12.04 5.24 18.59
CA LEU A 553 -12.66 5.00 19.89
C LEU A 553 -12.73 6.32 20.64
N LYS A 554 -13.96 6.77 20.94
CA LYS A 554 -14.24 7.98 21.71
C LYS A 554 -14.96 7.56 22.97
N GLY A 555 -14.58 8.13 24.10
CA GLY A 555 -15.33 7.94 25.34
C GLY A 555 -15.20 9.16 26.24
N ASN A 556 -16.12 9.22 27.21
CA ASN A 556 -16.03 10.13 28.33
C ASN A 556 -15.97 9.30 29.62
N THR A 557 -15.14 9.73 30.56
CA THR A 557 -15.10 9.16 31.91
C THR A 557 -15.14 10.27 32.94
N THR A 558 -15.97 10.10 33.97
CA THR A 558 -15.99 10.99 35.13
C THR A 558 -14.96 10.51 36.13
N VAL A 559 -14.07 11.41 36.54
CA VAL A 559 -13.05 11.12 37.54
C VAL A 559 -13.00 12.27 38.54
N GLY A 560 -13.36 11.98 39.78
CA GLY A 560 -13.75 13.03 40.72
C GLY A 560 -14.93 13.83 40.13
N ASP A 561 -14.76 15.14 40.06
CA ASP A 561 -15.70 16.08 39.44
C ASP A 561 -15.32 16.44 37.98
N GLU A 562 -14.20 15.92 37.45
CA GLU A 562 -13.73 16.21 36.09
C GLU A 562 -14.29 15.22 35.06
N ASN A 563 -14.72 15.74 33.90
CA ASN A 563 -15.10 14.94 32.73
C ASN A 563 -13.91 14.85 31.77
N ILE A 564 -13.25 13.70 31.71
CA ILE A 564 -12.19 13.44 30.74
C ILE A 564 -12.79 12.82 29.49
N ASN A 565 -12.76 13.58 28.40
CA ASN A 565 -12.99 13.07 27.06
C ASN A 565 -11.69 12.51 26.51
N TYR A 566 -11.72 11.31 25.95
CA TYR A 566 -10.56 10.69 25.33
C TYR A 566 -10.87 10.20 23.92
N ARG A 567 -9.85 10.23 23.05
CA ARG A 567 -9.92 9.77 21.68
C ARG A 567 -8.70 8.94 21.30
N TYR A 568 -8.96 7.69 20.93
CA TYR A 568 -7.96 6.82 20.29
C TYR A 568 -8.20 6.78 18.79
N ASN A 569 -7.14 7.03 18.04
CA ASN A 569 -7.05 6.83 16.61
C ASN A 569 -6.27 5.53 16.35
N ILE A 570 -6.97 4.50 15.88
CA ILE A 570 -6.35 3.23 15.49
C ILE A 570 -6.15 3.26 13.97
N TRP A 571 -4.93 3.52 13.52
CA TRP A 571 -4.56 3.62 12.11
C TRP A 571 -4.32 2.22 11.52
N ASP A 572 -5.33 1.64 10.87
CA ASP A 572 -5.15 0.43 10.05
C ASP A 572 -4.54 0.84 8.70
N THR A 573 -3.32 0.38 8.42
CA THR A 573 -2.74 0.63 7.09
C THR A 573 -3.30 -0.36 6.07
N PRO A 574 -3.37 0.00 4.78
CA PRO A 574 -3.48 -0.97 3.72
C PRO A 574 -2.46 -2.11 3.87
N GLY A 575 -2.80 -3.27 3.32
CA GLY A 575 -1.81 -4.32 3.13
C GLY A 575 -0.78 -3.86 2.11
N PHE A 576 0.49 -3.81 2.49
CA PHE A 576 1.57 -3.51 1.55
C PHE A 576 1.80 -4.75 0.65
N GLU A 577 1.07 -4.85 -0.47
CA GLU A 577 1.28 -5.91 -1.48
C GLU A 577 2.69 -5.78 -2.06
N ASN A 578 2.94 -4.65 -2.70
CA ASN A 578 4.28 -4.16 -2.98
C ASN A 578 4.77 -3.44 -1.73
N TRP A 579 5.36 -4.23 -0.85
CA TRP A 579 6.30 -3.80 0.19
C TRP A 579 7.46 -3.03 -0.47
N ASP A 580 7.26 -1.75 -0.78
CA ASP A 580 8.29 -0.81 -1.22
C ASP A 580 8.54 0.24 -0.13
N GLN A 581 9.81 0.63 0.03
CA GLN A 581 10.22 1.50 1.13
C GLN A 581 9.61 2.92 1.03
N ALA A 582 9.31 3.40 -0.18
CA ALA A 582 8.74 4.73 -0.40
C ALA A 582 7.24 4.76 -0.06
N ALA A 583 6.48 3.71 -0.37
CA ALA A 583 5.07 3.58 -0.01
C ALA A 583 4.87 3.47 1.50
N ILE A 584 5.70 2.68 2.20
CA ILE A 584 5.66 2.57 3.66
C ILE A 584 6.05 3.90 4.31
N ARG A 585 7.11 4.55 3.81
CA ARG A 585 7.52 5.87 4.27
C ARG A 585 6.40 6.89 4.06
N THR A 586 5.81 6.95 2.88
CA THR A 586 4.68 7.85 2.58
C THR A 586 3.48 7.55 3.48
N CYS A 587 3.18 6.29 3.78
CA CYS A 587 2.14 5.90 4.73
C CYS A 587 2.45 6.39 6.16
N PHE A 588 3.68 6.20 6.63
CA PHE A 588 4.08 6.54 7.99
C PHE A 588 4.23 8.07 8.18
N GLU A 589 4.83 8.79 7.22
CA GLU A 589 4.85 10.25 7.21
C GLU A 589 3.42 10.82 7.14
N ARG A 590 2.50 10.28 6.32
CA ARG A 590 1.08 10.71 6.31
C ARG A 590 0.34 10.53 7.63
N ILE A 591 0.83 9.65 8.52
CA ILE A 591 0.30 9.50 9.89
C ILE A 591 0.96 10.54 10.81
N LYS A 592 2.27 10.81 10.69
CA LYS A 592 2.99 11.85 11.45
C LYS A 592 2.57 13.28 11.09
N GLU A 593 2.28 13.54 9.82
CA GLU A 593 1.85 14.85 9.29
C GLU A 593 0.45 15.25 9.81
N LYS A 594 -0.29 14.32 10.42
CA LYS A 594 -1.53 14.62 11.15
C LYS A 594 -1.16 15.44 12.40
N PRO A 595 -1.57 16.72 12.50
CA PRO A 595 -1.08 17.61 13.55
C PRO A 595 -1.47 17.14 14.96
N LYS A 596 -0.59 17.38 15.94
CA LYS A 596 -0.73 17.11 17.39
C LYS A 596 -0.68 15.65 17.85
N SER A 597 -0.42 14.70 16.94
CA SER A 597 -0.75 13.30 17.19
C SER A 597 0.49 12.45 17.60
N ASP A 598 0.69 12.25 18.90
CA ASP A 598 1.73 11.35 19.44
C ASP A 598 1.39 9.88 19.10
N ILE A 599 2.36 9.14 18.55
CA ILE A 599 2.23 7.68 18.33
C ILE A 599 2.65 6.95 19.61
N LEU A 600 1.68 6.30 20.26
CA LEU A 600 1.86 5.56 21.49
C LEU A 600 2.59 4.22 21.23
N CYS A 601 2.14 3.49 20.21
CA CYS A 601 2.61 2.16 19.86
C CYS A 601 2.42 1.90 18.36
N MET A 602 3.38 1.20 17.74
CA MET A 602 3.25 0.59 16.42
C MET A 602 3.14 -0.93 16.60
N ILE A 603 2.08 -1.54 16.06
CA ILE A 603 1.88 -2.99 16.03
C ILE A 603 2.10 -3.47 14.59
N TYR A 604 3.20 -4.19 14.35
CA TYR A 604 3.47 -4.82 13.06
C TYR A 604 2.90 -6.24 13.08
N CYS A 605 2.09 -6.58 12.07
CA CYS A 605 1.44 -7.88 11.96
C CYS A 605 2.04 -8.70 10.80
N ALA A 606 2.36 -9.96 11.06
CA ALA A 606 2.58 -10.98 10.04
C ALA A 606 1.81 -12.26 10.41
N SER A 607 1.36 -13.03 9.44
CA SER A 607 0.76 -14.34 9.68
C SER A 607 1.64 -15.48 9.15
N PRO A 608 1.46 -16.71 9.64
CA PRO A 608 2.08 -17.89 9.05
C PRO A 608 1.76 -17.98 7.55
N GLY A 609 2.75 -18.36 6.73
CA GLY A 609 2.63 -18.38 5.27
C GLY A 609 2.60 -17.00 4.59
N SER A 610 2.64 -15.89 5.34
CA SER A 610 2.89 -14.56 4.77
C SER A 610 4.37 -14.21 4.93
N PHE A 611 5.00 -13.69 3.87
CA PHE A 611 6.36 -13.18 3.96
C PHE A 611 6.38 -11.88 4.77
N ALA A 612 7.17 -11.86 5.84
CA ALA A 612 7.52 -10.63 6.56
C ALA A 612 8.73 -9.98 5.85
N ASN A 613 8.57 -8.77 5.31
CA ASN A 613 9.69 -8.09 4.64
C ASN A 613 10.63 -7.48 5.69
N LEU A 614 11.61 -8.28 6.15
CA LEU A 614 12.47 -7.93 7.28
C LEU A 614 13.26 -6.63 7.04
N ARG A 615 13.74 -6.39 5.81
CA ARG A 615 14.50 -5.17 5.46
C ARG A 615 13.70 -3.88 5.68
N GLN A 616 12.38 -3.93 5.56
CA GLN A 616 11.52 -2.76 5.74
C GLN A 616 10.93 -2.68 7.13
N LEU A 617 10.73 -3.82 7.78
CA LEU A 617 10.51 -3.88 9.22
C LEU A 617 11.70 -3.25 9.96
N GLU A 618 12.95 -3.51 9.57
CA GLU A 618 14.15 -2.84 10.09
C GLU A 618 14.09 -1.32 9.92
N TRP A 619 13.68 -0.83 8.74
CA TRP A 619 13.51 0.61 8.51
C TRP A 619 12.43 1.22 9.42
N LEU A 620 11.28 0.55 9.56
CA LEU A 620 10.21 0.96 10.48
C LEU A 620 10.67 0.98 11.94
N LEU A 621 11.45 -0.02 12.36
CA LEU A 621 12.00 -0.12 13.71
C LEU A 621 13.04 0.95 14.00
N GLU A 622 13.93 1.28 13.04
CA GLU A 622 14.85 2.42 13.18
C GLU A 622 14.08 3.74 13.30
N GLU A 623 13.00 3.93 12.54
CA GLU A 623 12.19 5.15 12.64
C GLU A 623 11.41 5.23 13.95
N CYS A 624 10.84 4.10 14.42
CA CYS A 624 10.19 4.04 15.74
C CYS A 624 11.19 4.31 16.88
N LYS A 625 12.41 3.76 16.81
CA LYS A 625 13.48 3.99 17.79
C LYS A 625 13.86 5.46 17.90
N LYS A 626 14.05 6.16 16.77
CA LYS A 626 14.33 7.61 16.75
C LYS A 626 13.23 8.45 17.41
N GLN A 627 11.98 8.00 17.33
CA GLN A 627 10.82 8.72 17.85
C GLN A 627 10.34 8.18 19.21
N HIS A 628 11.09 7.25 19.82
CA HIS A 628 10.72 6.55 21.06
C HIS A 628 9.31 5.92 21.01
N ILE A 629 8.90 5.43 19.84
CA ILE A 629 7.65 4.69 19.61
C ILE A 629 7.91 3.22 19.98
N PHE A 630 7.05 2.65 20.83
CA PHE A 630 7.15 1.25 21.19
C PHE A 630 6.64 0.33 20.07
N CYS A 631 7.35 -0.78 19.82
CA CYS A 631 7.03 -1.70 18.73
C CYS A 631 6.55 -3.08 19.25
N ALA A 632 5.35 -3.50 18.87
CA ALA A 632 4.89 -4.88 19.07
C ALA A 632 4.89 -5.63 17.73
N LEU A 633 5.72 -6.67 17.62
CA LEU A 633 5.75 -7.55 16.45
C LEU A 633 4.88 -8.77 16.70
N VAL A 634 3.76 -8.86 16.01
CA VAL A 634 2.66 -9.77 16.34
C VAL A 634 2.46 -10.79 15.22
N CYS A 635 2.73 -12.06 15.54
CA CYS A 635 2.36 -13.19 14.69
C CYS A 635 0.86 -13.45 14.84
N THR A 636 0.06 -12.91 13.94
CA THR A 636 -1.39 -13.07 13.91
C THR A 636 -1.79 -14.43 13.34
N ASN A 637 -3.01 -14.89 13.67
CA ASN A 637 -3.50 -16.23 13.32
C ASN A 637 -2.58 -17.35 13.87
N LYS A 638 -2.24 -17.27 15.17
CA LYS A 638 -1.34 -18.18 15.93
C LYS A 638 -1.50 -19.69 15.66
N TRP A 639 -2.65 -20.15 15.21
CA TRP A 639 -2.93 -21.57 14.97
C TRP A 639 -3.12 -21.93 13.49
N SER A 640 -2.99 -20.97 12.56
CA SER A 640 -2.99 -21.23 11.12
C SER A 640 -1.62 -21.66 10.59
N GLY A 641 -1.61 -22.29 9.41
CA GLY A 641 -0.40 -22.72 8.71
C GLY A 641 0.35 -23.87 9.41
N PHE A 642 1.51 -24.22 8.86
CA PHE A 642 2.39 -25.22 9.48
C PHE A 642 3.10 -24.65 10.70
N LYS A 643 3.45 -25.50 11.68
CA LYS A 643 4.19 -25.11 12.89
C LYS A 643 5.46 -24.32 12.55
N ASP A 644 6.22 -24.82 11.59
CA ASP A 644 7.53 -24.29 11.21
C ASP A 644 7.41 -22.89 10.59
N GLN A 645 6.31 -22.59 9.87
CA GLN A 645 6.02 -21.24 9.37
C GLN A 645 5.76 -20.24 10.51
N ARG A 646 5.17 -20.68 11.63
CA ARG A 646 4.96 -19.82 12.80
C ARG A 646 6.26 -19.55 13.54
N GLU A 647 7.06 -20.61 13.70
CA GLU A 647 8.36 -20.53 14.35
C GLU A 647 9.34 -19.68 13.52
N ALA A 648 9.28 -19.75 12.18
CA ALA A 648 10.00 -18.86 11.28
C ALA A 648 9.62 -17.38 11.49
N VAL A 649 8.33 -17.02 11.40
CA VAL A 649 7.89 -15.61 11.62
C VAL A 649 8.29 -15.10 13.01
N MET A 650 8.16 -15.94 14.05
CA MET A 650 8.56 -15.57 15.41
C MET A 650 10.07 -15.46 15.58
N LYS A 651 10.86 -16.29 14.90
CA LYS A 651 12.33 -16.21 14.88
C LYS A 651 12.78 -14.96 14.15
N ASP A 652 12.23 -14.67 12.98
CA ASP A 652 12.54 -13.47 12.20
C ASP A 652 12.27 -12.18 12.99
N PHE A 653 11.16 -12.13 13.74
CA PHE A 653 10.87 -11.02 14.65
C PHE A 653 11.89 -10.88 15.79
N GLN A 654 12.35 -12.01 16.37
CA GLN A 654 13.40 -12.00 17.39
C GLN A 654 14.73 -11.53 16.82
N ASP A 655 15.20 -12.17 15.74
CA ASP A 655 16.45 -11.86 15.05
C ASP A 655 16.49 -10.38 14.60
N THR A 656 15.34 -9.82 14.23
CA THR A 656 15.22 -8.39 13.91
C THR A 656 15.34 -7.53 15.18
N LEU A 657 14.56 -7.79 16.24
CA LEU A 657 14.56 -6.96 17.46
C LEU A 657 15.86 -7.04 18.28
N VAL A 658 16.58 -8.17 18.25
CA VAL A 658 17.90 -8.33 18.91
C VAL A 658 18.89 -7.24 18.45
N LYS A 659 18.81 -6.81 17.19
CA LYS A 659 19.66 -5.75 16.60
C LYS A 659 19.48 -4.40 17.29
N TYR A 660 18.29 -4.14 17.87
CA TYR A 660 17.93 -2.89 18.52
C TYR A 660 18.11 -2.95 20.04
N HIS A 661 17.87 -4.12 20.64
CA HIS A 661 18.02 -4.34 22.07
C HIS A 661 18.41 -5.79 22.38
N PRO A 662 19.69 -6.11 22.62
CA PRO A 662 20.18 -7.49 22.66
C PRO A 662 19.80 -8.27 23.93
N LYS A 663 19.32 -7.59 24.97
CA LYS A 663 18.82 -8.25 26.19
C LYS A 663 17.35 -8.62 25.99
N THR A 664 17.06 -9.91 26.05
CA THR A 664 15.70 -10.44 25.97
C THR A 664 15.21 -10.95 27.33
N ARG A 665 13.90 -11.04 27.48
CA ARG A 665 13.19 -11.67 28.61
C ARG A 665 11.95 -12.34 28.04
N GLU A 666 11.66 -13.58 28.38
CA GLU A 666 10.45 -14.28 27.93
C GLU A 666 9.50 -14.53 29.11
N GLU A 667 8.26 -14.06 29.00
CA GLU A 667 7.21 -14.29 30.00
C GLU A 667 5.88 -14.48 29.28
N ASN A 668 5.12 -15.51 29.65
CA ASN A 668 3.76 -15.78 29.15
C ASN A 668 3.63 -15.86 27.60
N GLY A 669 4.67 -16.33 26.91
CA GLY A 669 4.70 -16.39 25.44
C GLY A 669 4.89 -15.02 24.76
N ILE A 670 5.48 -14.07 25.47
CA ILE A 670 5.91 -12.76 24.97
C ILE A 670 7.41 -12.65 25.19
N ILE A 671 8.14 -12.27 24.15
CA ILE A 671 9.58 -12.01 24.23
C ILE A 671 9.78 -10.50 24.20
N TYR A 672 10.32 -9.96 25.29
CA TYR A 672 10.50 -8.54 25.56
C TYR A 672 11.91 -8.08 25.18
N PHE A 673 12.01 -6.90 24.57
CA PHE A 673 13.23 -6.27 24.09
C PHE A 673 13.39 -4.89 24.75
N GLY A 674 13.41 -4.88 26.08
CA GLY A 674 13.44 -3.65 26.89
C GLY A 674 12.20 -2.77 26.68
N ASN A 675 12.41 -1.46 26.59
CA ASN A 675 11.39 -0.48 26.21
C ASN A 675 11.36 -0.18 24.69
N MET A 676 12.13 -0.92 23.88
CA MET A 676 12.11 -0.78 22.41
C MET A 676 10.92 -1.54 21.80
N GLY A 677 10.71 -2.79 22.22
CA GLY A 677 9.64 -3.60 21.65
C GLY A 677 9.40 -4.93 22.33
N LEU A 678 8.45 -5.69 21.77
CA LEU A 678 8.18 -7.08 22.08
C LEU A 678 7.84 -7.86 20.81
N CYS A 679 7.93 -9.19 20.86
CA CYS A 679 7.23 -10.05 19.90
C CYS A 679 6.39 -11.12 20.60
N THR A 680 5.27 -11.51 19.98
CA THR A 680 4.36 -12.55 20.48
C THR A 680 3.46 -13.09 19.36
N SER A 681 2.75 -14.19 19.59
CA SER A 681 1.75 -14.74 18.67
C SER A 681 0.35 -14.68 19.26
N VAL A 682 -0.64 -14.23 18.47
CA VAL A 682 -2.04 -14.05 18.88
C VAL A 682 -3.01 -14.74 17.92
N ASN A 683 -4.11 -15.22 18.47
CA ASN A 683 -5.27 -15.69 17.72
C ASN A 683 -6.44 -14.72 17.96
N SER A 684 -6.71 -13.84 17.00
CA SER A 684 -7.68 -12.74 17.15
C SER A 684 -9.15 -13.18 17.08
N LYS A 685 -9.42 -14.34 16.48
CA LYS A 685 -10.75 -14.98 16.38
C LYS A 685 -10.59 -16.47 16.62
N ALA A 686 -11.66 -17.20 16.93
CA ALA A 686 -11.60 -18.65 16.89
C ALA A 686 -11.19 -19.13 15.48
N ILE A 687 -10.27 -20.10 15.41
CA ILE A 687 -9.82 -20.70 14.14
C ILE A 687 -9.97 -22.21 14.28
N LYS A 688 -10.63 -22.82 13.29
CA LYS A 688 -10.59 -24.26 13.10
C LYS A 688 -9.38 -24.60 12.24
N ASP A 689 -8.48 -25.38 12.81
CA ASP A 689 -7.34 -25.98 12.12
C ASP A 689 -7.87 -27.05 11.16
N GLU A 690 -7.54 -26.90 9.87
CA GLU A 690 -8.05 -27.76 8.81
C GLU A 690 -7.46 -29.17 8.88
N GLU A 691 -6.20 -29.33 9.32
CA GLU A 691 -5.51 -30.61 9.41
C GLU A 691 -5.93 -31.41 10.63
N THR A 692 -5.95 -30.78 11.81
CA THR A 692 -6.29 -31.47 13.06
C THR A 692 -7.78 -31.46 13.38
N HIS A 693 -8.57 -30.70 12.60
CA HIS A 693 -9.99 -30.41 12.82
C HIS A 693 -10.31 -29.80 14.19
N ARG A 694 -9.29 -29.34 14.95
CA ARG A 694 -9.45 -28.73 16.27
C ARG A 694 -9.83 -27.27 16.13
N GLU A 695 -10.76 -26.84 16.97
CA GLU A 695 -11.08 -25.43 17.12
C GLU A 695 -10.20 -24.83 18.22
N TYR A 696 -9.49 -23.77 17.87
CA TYR A 696 -8.64 -23.01 18.77
C TYR A 696 -9.25 -21.65 19.06
N GLU A 697 -9.50 -21.40 20.34
CA GLU A 697 -10.12 -20.17 20.84
C GLU A 697 -9.26 -18.92 20.64
N GLN A 698 -9.91 -17.75 20.79
CA GLN A 698 -9.22 -16.46 20.88
C GLN A 698 -8.20 -16.49 22.02
N SER A 699 -6.93 -16.16 21.73
CA SER A 699 -5.80 -16.35 22.66
C SER A 699 -4.65 -15.38 22.35
N GLY A 700 -3.84 -15.03 23.35
CA GLY A 700 -2.71 -14.08 23.19
C GLY A 700 -3.09 -12.60 23.19
N ILE A 701 -4.37 -12.24 23.12
CA ILE A 701 -4.83 -10.84 23.06
C ILE A 701 -4.66 -10.12 24.41
N ASN A 702 -4.92 -10.79 25.53
CA ASN A 702 -4.77 -10.19 26.86
C ASN A 702 -3.29 -10.04 27.19
N GLU A 703 -2.53 -11.05 26.79
CA GLU A 703 -1.09 -11.17 26.89
C GLU A 703 -0.44 -10.01 26.11
N LEU A 704 -0.83 -9.78 24.85
CA LEU A 704 -0.37 -8.63 24.04
C LEU A 704 -0.67 -7.27 24.71
N ILE A 705 -1.92 -7.05 25.15
CA ILE A 705 -2.31 -5.80 25.82
C ILE A 705 -1.45 -5.56 27.09
N PHE A 706 -1.23 -6.62 27.87
CA PHE A 706 -0.40 -6.59 29.07
C PHE A 706 1.09 -6.37 28.77
N GLY A 707 1.62 -7.04 27.75
CA GLY A 707 3.02 -6.91 27.35
C GLY A 707 3.38 -5.51 26.87
N ILE A 708 2.51 -4.88 26.07
CA ILE A 708 2.65 -3.47 25.70
C ILE A 708 2.65 -2.60 26.98
N MET A 709 1.68 -2.81 27.88
CA MET A 709 1.54 -2.07 29.13
C MET A 709 2.73 -2.21 30.09
N GLN A 710 3.40 -3.37 30.11
CA GLN A 710 4.62 -3.56 30.89
C GLN A 710 5.81 -2.76 30.33
N SER A 711 5.88 -2.60 29.01
CA SER A 711 7.10 -2.24 28.28
C SER A 711 7.19 -0.75 27.93
N ILE A 712 6.06 -0.07 27.77
CA ILE A 712 6.00 1.37 27.51
C ILE A 712 6.38 2.19 28.75
N ASP A 713 6.87 3.42 28.51
CA ASP A 713 7.27 4.35 29.56
C ASP A 713 6.10 4.73 30.47
N VAL A 714 6.40 5.07 31.73
CA VAL A 714 5.43 5.39 32.78
C VAL A 714 4.34 6.38 32.35
N GLU A 715 4.70 7.42 31.59
CA GLU A 715 3.74 8.43 31.09
C GLU A 715 2.79 7.85 30.04
N LYS A 716 3.29 6.92 29.22
CA LYS A 716 2.57 6.19 28.18
C LYS A 716 1.68 5.07 28.75
N VAL A 717 2.03 4.50 29.92
CA VAL A 717 1.20 3.49 30.61
C VAL A 717 -0.20 4.01 30.89
N ALA A 718 -0.35 5.23 31.41
CA ALA A 718 -1.68 5.80 31.68
C ALA A 718 -2.54 5.92 30.41
N LEU A 719 -1.94 6.35 29.30
CA LEU A 719 -2.58 6.43 27.97
C LEU A 719 -3.03 5.03 27.49
N TRP A 720 -2.21 4.00 27.68
CA TRP A 720 -2.56 2.63 27.30
C TRP A 720 -3.58 1.96 28.24
N CYS A 721 -3.58 2.30 29.53
CA CYS A 721 -4.61 1.83 30.47
C CYS A 721 -6.00 2.37 30.11
N MET A 722 -6.10 3.64 29.70
CA MET A 722 -7.37 4.19 29.19
C MET A 722 -7.76 3.53 27.85
N PHE A 723 -6.82 3.24 26.95
CA PHE A 723 -7.12 2.48 25.73
C PHE A 723 -7.70 1.09 26.03
N ALA A 724 -7.03 0.36 26.91
CA ALA A 724 -7.47 -0.97 27.33
C ALA A 724 -8.77 -0.95 28.14
N PHE A 725 -9.22 0.20 28.67
CA PHE A 725 -10.42 0.33 29.50
C PHE A 725 -11.69 -0.22 28.83
N GLU A 726 -11.82 -0.02 27.52
CA GLU A 726 -12.94 -0.55 26.73
C GLU A 726 -12.97 -2.09 26.67
N ASN A 727 -11.80 -2.74 26.82
CA ASN A 727 -11.68 -4.19 26.88
C ASN A 727 -12.09 -4.71 28.28
N LYS A 728 -13.40 -4.69 28.55
CA LYS A 728 -13.98 -5.22 29.80
C LYS A 728 -13.60 -6.69 30.08
N PRO A 729 -13.50 -7.60 29.08
CA PRO A 729 -13.04 -8.97 29.30
C PRO A 729 -11.60 -9.07 29.81
N PHE A 730 -10.68 -8.24 29.30
CA PHE A 730 -9.32 -8.11 29.82
C PHE A 730 -9.36 -7.77 31.30
N TRP A 731 -9.95 -6.63 31.69
CA TRP A 731 -9.91 -6.20 33.09
C TRP A 731 -10.62 -7.14 34.07
N LYS A 732 -11.66 -7.88 33.64
CA LYS A 732 -12.30 -8.93 34.45
C LYS A 732 -11.36 -10.10 34.80
N LYS A 733 -10.29 -10.34 34.03
CA LYS A 733 -9.25 -11.32 34.37
C LYS A 733 -8.22 -10.75 35.36
N PHE A 734 -7.91 -9.47 35.26
CA PHE A 734 -6.91 -8.79 36.10
C PHE A 734 -7.43 -8.36 37.48
N PHE A 735 -8.74 -8.15 37.59
CA PHE A 735 -9.37 -7.62 38.80
C PHE A 735 -10.67 -8.37 39.11
N ASN A 736 -10.84 -8.79 40.37
CA ASN A 736 -12.11 -9.34 40.87
C ASN A 736 -13.26 -8.30 40.83
N ASN A 737 -12.93 -7.00 40.84
CA ASN A 737 -13.87 -5.90 40.60
C ASN A 737 -13.15 -4.80 39.80
N PRO A 738 -13.10 -4.91 38.45
CA PRO A 738 -12.30 -4.01 37.62
C PRO A 738 -12.82 -2.58 37.69
N THR A 739 -14.14 -2.40 37.65
CA THR A 739 -14.78 -1.08 37.68
C THR A 739 -14.37 -0.30 38.92
N GLN A 740 -14.37 -0.92 40.11
CA GLN A 740 -14.00 -0.22 41.34
C GLN A 740 -12.49 0.04 41.43
N GLN A 741 -11.63 -0.91 41.04
CA GLN A 741 -10.18 -0.73 41.15
C GLN A 741 -9.64 0.27 40.12
N LEU A 742 -10.13 0.22 38.87
CA LEU A 742 -9.83 1.23 37.86
C LEU A 742 -10.40 2.59 38.26
N LYS A 743 -11.65 2.67 38.76
CA LYS A 743 -12.18 3.92 39.29
C LYS A 743 -11.30 4.49 40.40
N ASN A 744 -10.86 3.66 41.35
CA ASN A 744 -9.93 4.09 42.41
C ASN A 744 -8.56 4.52 41.88
N PHE A 745 -8.05 3.89 40.82
CA PHE A 745 -6.81 4.31 40.15
C PHE A 745 -6.99 5.66 39.46
N TRP A 746 -8.05 5.83 38.67
CA TRP A 746 -8.36 7.08 38.00
C TRP A 746 -8.64 8.20 39.01
N THR A 747 -9.44 7.99 40.05
CA THR A 747 -9.74 8.98 41.12
C THR A 747 -8.52 9.32 42.01
N LYS A 748 -7.39 8.65 41.83
CA LYS A 748 -6.09 9.16 42.33
C LYS A 748 -5.38 9.98 41.25
N LEU A 749 -5.49 9.58 39.99
CA LEU A 749 -4.81 10.19 38.85
C LEU A 749 -5.30 11.61 38.51
N PHE A 750 -6.61 11.83 38.61
CA PHE A 750 -7.28 13.11 38.40
C PHE A 750 -7.87 13.57 39.74
#